data_AF-A0A0D3H7S0-F1
#
_entry.id   AF-A0A0D3H7S0-F1
#
_cell.length_a   1.000
_cell.length_b   1.000
_cell.length_c   1.000
_cell.angle_alpha   90.00
_cell.angle_beta   90.00
_cell.angle_gamma   90.00
#
_symmetry.space_group_name_H-M   'P 1'
#
loop_
_entity.id
_entity.type
_entity.pdbx_description
1 polymer ?
#
loop_
_entity_poly.entity_id
_entity_poly.type
_entity_poly.pdbx_seq_one_letter_code
_entity_poly.pdbx_strand_id
1 'polypeptide(L)'
;MATPSPNPHLSMSINGGATVSAGWAATQPRRRRTVDHSSRSCLLRPSYGSTRGFGTRRIAVRSASQKNSSPPLMTTEQEAEDEVVLESPAHFRIYKSGKIDRLNRPPVLPAGLDEATGVTSKDVVLDADTGVSVRLFLPKLQEPSKKLPVVVFFHGGAFFIESAGSETYHNYVNSLAAAAGVLVVSVDYRLAPEHPLPAGYDDSWAALQWAASAQDGWIAEHGDTARLFVAGDSAGANIAHEMLVRAAASGGRPRMEGAILLHPWFGGSKEIEGEPEGGAAITAAMWYYACPGAAAGADDPRLNPLAAGGPVLEELACERMLVCAGGKDVLAARNRAYYDAVAASAWRGSAAWLESEGEGHVFFLGNSECENAKQLMDRIVAFIADKIQGRKRTCGRRSPSQTYLIISPFAIEPAGGQNAFCGSIHQFAMASETEPDAVVFEAPAHFRIYKSGKMDRLHRPPCLPAGVDEATGVASKDVVIDAGTGLSVRLYLPKIQEPSKKLPVLVFFHGGGFLIESADSSTYHNYVNPLAAAAGVVVVSVDYRLAPEHPLPAAYDDSWAGLLWAASAQDGWLAEHGDVSRLFIAGDSAGGNIVHDMLLRAASNGGPRIEGALLLHPWFGGSTVLEGEPPAAAALTGMIWCYACPGASGGADDPRMNPLAPGAPALEKLACERMLVAAGQTDGLAARDRAISIQSLIGSADATPSLVAMEPHADEVVFDGPYFRIYKNGKVDRLHRPLLVAAGVDDATGVVSKDVVLDAGTGLFVRVFLPKVQDQETGKKLPVLVYFHGGGFIIESADSATYHNYLNSVAAAAGVLVVSVNYRLAPENPLPAGYDDSWAALQWAVSAQDDWIAEHGDTARVFVAGDSAGGNIVHEMLLRASSNKGPRIEGAIVLHPFFGGSTAIDGESDDAVPKGSKLWAVACPGAANGVDDPRMNPTARDGDVGGVGGGGARLLPGEAGVRQGQAAHGPRRAPALEKLGCERLLVCTAQEDWLVARGRAYYGAVAASAWRGSAAWHETEGEGHVFFLRDPGCDKAKQLMDRVVAEHQGQKYFSRLPAKALSMPVGA
;
A
#
# COMPACT_ATOMS: atom_id res chain seq x y z
N MET A 1 -33.91 16.30 -1.48
CA MET A 1 -33.50 15.75 -0.16
C MET A 1 -33.40 14.25 -0.32
N ALA A 2 -32.20 13.78 -0.66
CA ALA A 2 -31.85 12.37 -0.70
C ALA A 2 -30.56 12.26 0.12
N THR A 3 -30.62 11.47 1.18
CA THR A 3 -29.52 11.17 2.09
C THR A 3 -28.42 10.39 1.35
N PRO A 4 -27.13 10.69 1.56
CA PRO A 4 -26.05 9.89 0.99
C PRO A 4 -25.98 8.52 1.69
N SER A 5 -25.71 7.45 0.93
CA SER A 5 -25.51 6.10 1.44
C SER A 5 -24.16 5.98 2.20
N PRO A 6 -24.03 5.07 3.17
CA PRO A 6 -22.78 4.91 3.93
C PRO A 6 -21.70 4.16 3.14
N ASN A 7 -20.43 4.50 3.44
CA ASN A 7 -19.17 3.96 2.89
C ASN A 7 -19.02 2.43 3.04
N PRO A 8 -18.33 1.73 2.12
CA PRO A 8 -18.03 0.30 2.22
C PRO A 8 -16.76 0.07 3.04
N HIS A 9 -16.78 0.30 4.35
CA HIS A 9 -15.77 -0.25 5.25
C HIS A 9 -16.52 -0.94 6.40
N LEU A 10 -16.40 -2.29 6.46
CA LEU A 10 -17.07 -3.20 7.39
C LEU A 10 -18.61 -3.13 7.41
N SER A 11 -19.27 -3.64 6.37
CA SER A 11 -20.68 -4.03 6.48
C SER A 11 -20.78 -5.39 7.19
N MET A 12 -21.10 -5.39 8.49
CA MET A 12 -21.50 -6.59 9.22
C MET A 12 -23.02 -6.59 9.39
N SER A 13 -23.65 -7.73 9.17
CA SER A 13 -25.10 -7.90 9.35
C SER A 13 -25.40 -9.01 10.35
N ILE A 14 -26.38 -8.77 11.22
CA ILE A 14 -26.93 -9.77 12.14
C ILE A 14 -28.29 -10.20 11.58
N ASN A 15 -28.45 -11.49 11.28
CA ASN A 15 -29.75 -12.05 10.93
C ASN A 15 -30.46 -12.52 12.22
N GLY A 16 -31.51 -11.80 12.63
CA GLY A 16 -32.35 -12.21 13.76
C GLY A 16 -33.04 -11.05 14.47
N GLY A 17 -34.32 -10.84 14.20
CA GLY A 17 -35.16 -9.94 14.98
C GLY A 17 -35.49 -10.54 16.35
N ALA A 18 -34.75 -10.15 17.39
CA ALA A 18 -35.17 -10.33 18.77
C ALA A 18 -34.73 -9.12 19.61
N THR A 19 -35.70 -8.29 20.00
CA THR A 19 -35.55 -7.29 21.05
C THR A 19 -35.06 -7.97 22.33
N VAL A 20 -33.88 -7.59 22.82
CA VAL A 20 -33.45 -7.92 24.18
C VAL A 20 -34.20 -6.97 25.14
N SER A 21 -35.39 -7.40 25.58
CA SER A 21 -36.14 -6.65 26.60
C SER A 21 -35.48 -6.82 27.96
N ALA A 22 -35.08 -5.70 28.56
CA ALA A 22 -34.76 -5.61 29.98
C ALA A 22 -35.95 -6.03 30.84
N GLY A 23 -35.74 -6.95 31.79
CA GLY A 23 -36.65 -7.13 32.91
C GLY A 23 -36.72 -8.56 33.43
N TRP A 24 -35.87 -8.91 34.39
CA TRP A 24 -36.23 -9.95 35.36
C TRP A 24 -35.90 -9.48 36.77
N ALA A 25 -36.97 -9.33 37.53
CA ALA A 25 -37.03 -8.79 38.88
C ALA A 25 -36.56 -9.82 39.93
N ALA A 26 -36.15 -9.25 41.06
CA ALA A 26 -35.70 -9.92 42.26
C ALA A 26 -36.66 -10.98 42.81
N THR A 27 -36.11 -12.11 43.25
CA THR A 27 -36.66 -12.89 44.36
C THR A 27 -35.52 -13.36 45.27
N GLN A 28 -35.43 -12.74 46.45
CA GLN A 28 -34.78 -13.27 47.66
C GLN A 28 -35.89 -13.70 48.65
N PRO A 29 -35.60 -14.32 49.83
CA PRO A 29 -34.56 -15.30 50.18
C PRO A 29 -35.11 -16.46 51.07
N ARG A 30 -34.36 -17.56 51.26
CA ARG A 30 -34.42 -18.35 52.51
C ARG A 30 -33.03 -18.81 53.00
N ARG A 31 -32.61 -18.13 54.07
CA ARG A 31 -31.74 -18.49 55.23
C ARG A 31 -31.68 -20.01 55.53
N ARG A 32 -30.70 -20.59 56.23
CA ARG A 32 -29.47 -20.20 56.98
C ARG A 32 -28.84 -21.53 57.43
N ARG A 33 -27.50 -21.58 57.56
CA ARG A 33 -26.71 -21.97 58.77
C ARG A 33 -25.27 -22.29 58.32
N THR A 34 -24.33 -21.35 58.42
CA THR A 34 -23.45 -21.02 59.58
C THR A 34 -22.46 -22.14 59.95
N VAL A 35 -21.14 -21.93 59.70
CA VAL A 35 -20.08 -21.62 60.70
C VAL A 35 -19.44 -22.95 61.22
N ASP A 36 -18.14 -23.21 61.37
CA ASP A 36 -16.93 -22.38 61.44
C ASP A 36 -15.62 -23.18 61.24
N HIS A 37 -14.53 -22.43 61.01
CA HIS A 37 -13.11 -22.58 61.40
C HIS A 37 -12.53 -23.98 61.78
N SER A 38 -11.33 -24.39 61.34
CA SER A 38 -10.06 -23.74 61.73
C SER A 38 -8.82 -24.48 61.18
N SER A 39 -7.89 -23.68 60.62
CA SER A 39 -6.44 -23.62 60.90
C SER A 39 -5.47 -24.80 60.64
N ARG A 40 -4.39 -24.41 59.91
CA ARG A 40 -2.94 -24.51 60.23
C ARG A 40 -2.07 -25.66 59.68
N SER A 41 -1.20 -25.25 58.75
CA SER A 41 0.27 -25.37 58.69
C SER A 41 1.00 -26.64 59.15
N CYS A 42 1.90 -27.16 58.30
CA CYS A 42 3.37 -27.21 58.47
C CYS A 42 3.97 -28.06 57.33
N LEU A 43 4.88 -27.50 56.52
CA LEU A 43 6.34 -27.69 56.61
C LEU A 43 6.80 -29.16 56.67
N LEU A 44 7.45 -29.64 55.59
CA LEU A 44 8.84 -30.13 55.57
C LEU A 44 9.13 -30.94 54.28
N ARG A 45 10.15 -30.49 53.53
CA ARG A 45 11.01 -31.29 52.63
C ARG A 45 11.79 -32.33 53.48
N PRO A 46 12.35 -33.45 52.96
CA PRO A 46 13.39 -33.40 51.92
C PRO A 46 13.68 -34.64 51.02
N SER A 47 14.42 -34.34 49.94
CA SER A 47 15.60 -35.01 49.35
C SER A 47 15.63 -36.50 48.92
N TYR A 48 15.91 -36.65 47.61
CA TYR A 48 16.98 -37.43 46.94
C TYR A 48 17.30 -38.89 47.35
N GLY A 49 17.35 -39.74 46.32
CA GLY A 49 18.11 -41.00 46.31
C GLY A 49 17.97 -41.76 44.99
N SER A 50 18.97 -41.65 44.11
CA SER A 50 19.07 -42.40 42.85
C SER A 50 19.62 -43.82 43.06
N THR A 51 19.24 -44.77 42.20
CA THR A 51 20.14 -45.85 41.74
C THR A 51 19.69 -46.47 40.40
N ARG A 52 20.61 -46.39 39.41
CA ARG A 52 21.02 -47.36 38.35
C ARG A 52 20.08 -48.55 38.07
N GLY A 53 19.69 -48.91 36.85
CA GLY A 53 20.37 -48.88 35.55
C GLY A 53 20.55 -50.32 35.05
N PHE A 54 20.19 -50.66 33.81
CA PHE A 54 20.80 -51.68 32.92
C PHE A 54 19.96 -51.82 31.63
N GLY A 55 20.61 -51.89 30.47
CA GLY A 55 19.96 -51.88 29.16
C GLY A 55 20.06 -53.17 28.34
N THR A 56 19.42 -53.08 27.18
CA THR A 56 19.65 -53.78 25.90
C THR A 56 19.18 -55.25 25.76
N ARG A 57 18.26 -55.55 24.82
CA ARG A 57 18.49 -55.88 23.39
C ARG A 57 17.24 -56.47 22.71
N ARG A 58 17.01 -56.01 21.45
CA ARG A 58 16.47 -56.66 20.22
C ARG A 58 15.36 -57.73 20.31
N ILE A 59 14.37 -57.62 19.41
CA ILE A 59 14.09 -58.54 18.26
C ILE A 59 13.03 -57.89 17.35
N ALA A 60 13.23 -58.02 16.03
CA ALA A 60 12.30 -57.67 14.96
C ALA A 60 11.65 -58.96 14.40
N VAL A 61 10.43 -58.90 13.84
CA VAL A 61 9.98 -59.61 12.60
C VAL A 61 8.66 -59.01 12.09
N ARG A 62 8.51 -59.03 10.75
CA ARG A 62 7.53 -58.42 9.84
C ARG A 62 6.23 -59.21 9.60
N SER A 63 5.23 -58.47 9.08
CA SER A 63 4.25 -58.73 8.00
C SER A 63 3.18 -59.83 8.10
N ALA A 64 1.91 -59.46 7.83
CA ALA A 64 1.16 -59.90 6.64
C ALA A 64 -0.17 -59.12 6.47
N SER A 65 -0.59 -59.00 5.21
CA SER A 65 -1.73 -58.30 4.61
C SER A 65 -3.12 -58.84 4.94
N GLN A 66 -4.18 -58.02 4.81
CA GLN A 66 -5.50 -58.48 4.34
C GLN A 66 -6.37 -57.34 3.74
N LYS A 67 -6.99 -57.63 2.59
CA LYS A 67 -8.00 -56.83 1.87
C LYS A 67 -9.42 -57.35 2.19
N ASN A 68 -10.35 -56.38 2.14
CA ASN A 68 -11.77 -56.44 1.74
C ASN A 68 -12.79 -57.24 2.57
N SER A 69 -13.73 -56.53 3.18
CA SER A 69 -15.11 -56.40 2.67
C SER A 69 -15.93 -55.41 3.52
N SER A 70 -16.68 -54.52 2.86
CA SER A 70 -17.55 -53.52 3.48
C SER A 70 -19.01 -54.01 3.56
N PRO A 71 -19.78 -53.62 4.59
CA PRO A 71 -21.24 -53.52 4.53
C PRO A 71 -21.72 -52.05 4.45
N PRO A 72 -23.00 -51.80 4.12
CA PRO A 72 -23.41 -50.74 3.18
C PRO A 72 -23.77 -49.40 3.83
N LEU A 73 -23.67 -48.34 3.00
CA LEU A 73 -24.15 -46.98 3.24
C LEU A 73 -25.64 -46.98 3.60
N MET A 74 -25.98 -46.40 4.76
CA MET A 74 -27.26 -45.72 4.95
C MET A 74 -27.05 -44.23 4.65
N THR A 75 -27.61 -43.80 3.53
CA THR A 75 -27.93 -42.40 3.25
C THR A 75 -29.18 -42.00 4.02
N THR A 76 -29.11 -40.87 4.73
CA THR A 76 -30.12 -39.81 4.95
C THR A 76 -30.18 -39.38 6.41
N GLU A 77 -29.46 -38.31 6.74
CA GLU A 77 -30.03 -37.25 7.56
C GLU A 77 -29.90 -35.95 6.75
N GLN A 78 -31.03 -35.27 6.56
CA GLN A 78 -31.08 -33.94 6.00
C GLN A 78 -30.19 -33.03 6.85
N GLU A 79 -29.11 -32.50 6.26
CA GLU A 79 -28.47 -31.29 6.78
C GLU A 79 -29.55 -30.20 6.77
N ALA A 80 -30.10 -29.89 7.94
CA ALA A 80 -30.84 -28.65 8.10
C ALA A 80 -29.87 -27.51 7.73
N GLU A 81 -30.29 -26.61 6.84
CA GLU A 81 -29.51 -25.42 6.47
C GLU A 81 -29.10 -24.69 7.76
N ASP A 82 -27.82 -24.78 8.10
CA ASP A 82 -27.25 -24.12 9.27
C ASP A 82 -27.23 -22.61 9.01
N GLU A 83 -27.94 -21.86 9.83
CA GLU A 83 -28.23 -20.45 9.61
C GLU A 83 -27.01 -19.57 9.93
N VAL A 84 -26.63 -18.66 9.03
CA VAL A 84 -25.59 -17.66 9.30
C VAL A 84 -26.13 -16.62 10.28
N VAL A 85 -25.49 -16.52 11.43
CA VAL A 85 -25.88 -15.64 12.55
C VAL A 85 -25.03 -14.39 12.65
N LEU A 86 -23.80 -14.45 12.16
CA LEU A 86 -22.91 -13.30 12.02
C LEU A 86 -22.05 -13.46 10.78
N GLU A 87 -21.97 -12.42 9.96
CA GLU A 87 -21.14 -12.42 8.77
C GLU A 87 -20.34 -11.11 8.65
N SER A 88 -19.08 -11.27 8.31
CA SER A 88 -18.26 -10.26 7.67
C SER A 88 -17.94 -10.78 6.26
N PRO A 89 -18.62 -10.30 5.20
CA PRO A 89 -18.60 -10.94 3.87
C PRO A 89 -17.20 -11.06 3.25
N ALA A 90 -16.25 -10.22 3.69
CA ALA A 90 -14.87 -10.25 3.24
C ALA A 90 -13.95 -11.14 4.08
N HIS A 91 -14.38 -11.64 5.26
CA HIS A 91 -13.46 -12.24 6.23
C HIS A 91 -13.96 -13.56 6.85
N PHE A 92 -15.22 -13.65 7.30
CA PHE A 92 -15.74 -14.87 7.91
C PHE A 92 -17.27 -14.90 7.99
N ARG A 93 -17.83 -16.12 8.11
CA ARG A 93 -19.23 -16.39 8.47
C ARG A 93 -19.26 -17.29 9.69
N ILE A 94 -20.03 -16.90 10.69
CA ILE A 94 -20.33 -17.73 11.86
C ILE A 94 -21.77 -18.23 11.73
N TYR A 95 -21.95 -19.52 11.95
CA TYR A 95 -23.23 -20.20 11.88
C TYR A 95 -23.80 -20.47 13.27
N LYS A 96 -25.11 -20.70 13.34
CA LYS A 96 -25.83 -20.99 14.58
C LYS A 96 -25.31 -22.23 15.30
N SER A 97 -24.77 -23.20 14.57
CA SER A 97 -24.09 -24.37 15.14
C SER A 97 -22.80 -24.04 15.91
N GLY A 98 -22.25 -22.83 15.73
CA GLY A 98 -20.92 -22.45 16.20
C GLY A 98 -19.81 -22.73 15.19
N LYS A 99 -20.12 -23.29 14.01
CA LYS A 99 -19.17 -23.40 12.89
C LYS A 99 -18.75 -22.00 12.42
N ILE A 100 -17.49 -21.86 11.99
CA ILE A 100 -16.99 -20.68 11.29
C ILE A 100 -16.44 -21.07 9.91
N ASP A 101 -16.80 -20.32 8.88
CA ASP A 101 -16.09 -20.32 7.60
C ASP A 101 -15.22 -19.06 7.54
N ARG A 102 -13.91 -19.23 7.35
CA ARG A 102 -12.96 -18.12 7.21
C ARG A 102 -12.72 -17.85 5.72
N LEU A 103 -13.19 -16.70 5.25
CA LEU A 103 -13.21 -16.27 3.86
C LEU A 103 -11.96 -15.42 3.55
N ASN A 104 -11.48 -15.48 2.30
CA ASN A 104 -10.35 -14.66 1.80
C ASN A 104 -9.10 -14.65 2.70
N ARG A 105 -8.70 -15.81 3.23
CA ARG A 105 -7.49 -15.89 4.08
C ARG A 105 -6.27 -15.39 3.31
N PRO A 106 -5.47 -14.47 3.86
CA PRO A 106 -4.20 -14.10 3.26
C PRO A 106 -3.29 -15.33 3.12
N PRO A 107 -2.44 -15.37 2.08
CA PRO A 107 -1.40 -16.39 1.97
C PRO A 107 -0.54 -16.44 3.24
N VAL A 108 -0.11 -17.62 3.64
CA VAL A 108 0.89 -17.77 4.72
C VAL A 108 2.26 -17.79 4.08
N LEU A 109 3.09 -16.80 4.38
CA LEU A 109 4.44 -16.70 3.85
C LEU A 109 5.36 -17.68 4.59
N PRO A 110 6.34 -18.29 3.91
CA PRO A 110 7.38 -19.07 4.59
C PRO A 110 8.27 -18.15 5.43
N ALA A 111 8.83 -18.68 6.52
CA ALA A 111 9.90 -17.99 7.23
C ALA A 111 11.21 -18.07 6.42
N GLY A 112 12.00 -17.01 6.43
CA GLY A 112 13.22 -16.92 5.63
C GLY A 112 13.87 -15.54 5.66
N LEU A 113 14.90 -15.35 4.83
CA LEU A 113 15.53 -14.05 4.62
C LEU A 113 14.67 -13.21 3.67
N ASP A 114 14.32 -12.02 4.12
CA ASP A 114 13.80 -10.95 3.28
C ASP A 114 14.97 -10.10 2.78
N GLU A 115 15.24 -10.17 1.47
CA GLU A 115 16.36 -9.43 0.85
C GLU A 115 16.14 -7.91 0.85
N ALA A 116 14.88 -7.44 0.84
CA ALA A 116 14.57 -6.02 0.77
C ALA A 116 14.85 -5.33 2.11
N THR A 117 14.53 -5.98 3.22
CA THR A 117 14.71 -5.43 4.57
C THR A 117 15.98 -5.96 5.26
N GLY A 118 16.52 -7.08 4.80
CA GLY A 118 17.59 -7.82 5.46
C GLY A 118 17.17 -8.52 6.74
N VAL A 119 15.86 -8.68 6.97
CA VAL A 119 15.31 -9.39 8.14
C VAL A 119 15.27 -10.88 7.86
N THR A 120 15.81 -11.69 8.77
CA THR A 120 15.67 -13.16 8.73
C THR A 120 14.60 -13.60 9.70
N SER A 121 13.68 -14.44 9.25
CA SER A 121 12.63 -15.02 10.09
C SER A 121 12.72 -16.54 10.23
N LYS A 122 12.21 -17.07 11.35
CA LYS A 122 12.07 -18.52 11.58
C LYS A 122 10.87 -18.83 12.45
N ASP A 123 10.28 -20.02 12.27
CA ASP A 123 9.16 -20.50 13.08
C ASP A 123 9.64 -21.42 14.21
N VAL A 124 9.05 -21.27 15.39
CA VAL A 124 9.34 -22.09 16.58
C VAL A 124 8.03 -22.56 17.20
N VAL A 125 7.85 -23.88 17.29
CA VAL A 125 6.71 -24.48 17.99
C VAL A 125 6.99 -24.46 19.50
N LEU A 126 6.12 -23.81 20.26
CA LEU A 126 6.23 -23.70 21.71
C LEU A 126 5.60 -24.89 22.43
N ASP A 127 4.49 -25.39 21.87
CA ASP A 127 3.76 -26.54 22.40
C ASP A 127 3.28 -27.41 21.24
N ALA A 128 3.84 -28.61 21.14
CA ALA A 128 3.53 -29.56 20.07
C ALA A 128 2.13 -30.19 20.22
N ASP A 129 1.57 -30.26 21.43
CA ASP A 129 0.25 -30.85 21.67
C ASP A 129 -0.86 -29.90 21.23
N THR A 130 -0.66 -28.60 21.43
CA THR A 130 -1.64 -27.56 21.05
C THR A 130 -1.34 -26.90 19.70
N GLY A 131 -0.12 -27.07 19.16
CA GLY A 131 0.32 -26.47 17.90
C GLY A 131 0.71 -24.99 18.02
N VAL A 132 0.73 -24.43 19.23
CA VAL A 132 1.08 -23.02 19.47
C VAL A 132 2.51 -22.76 19.04
N SER A 133 2.69 -21.74 18.20
CA SER A 133 3.98 -21.40 17.63
C SER A 133 4.23 -19.89 17.65
N VAL A 134 5.48 -19.50 17.39
CA VAL A 134 5.88 -18.12 17.18
C VAL A 134 6.71 -18.01 15.92
N ARG A 135 6.57 -16.89 15.21
CA ARG A 135 7.54 -16.47 14.19
C ARG A 135 8.48 -15.44 14.77
N LEU A 136 9.76 -15.74 14.76
CA LEU A 136 10.83 -14.83 15.15
C LEU A 136 11.28 -14.03 13.94
N PHE A 137 11.56 -12.74 14.13
CA PHE A 137 12.14 -11.84 13.13
C PHE A 137 13.40 -11.21 13.72
N LEU A 138 14.52 -11.40 13.02
CA LEU A 138 15.83 -10.88 13.39
C LEU A 138 16.31 -9.91 12.30
N PRO A 139 16.41 -8.60 12.57
CA PRO A 139 16.91 -7.65 11.59
C PRO A 139 18.41 -7.81 11.37
N LYS A 140 18.89 -7.29 10.24
CA LYS A 140 20.33 -7.23 9.94
C LYS A 140 21.09 -6.52 11.06
N LEU A 141 21.97 -7.26 11.72
CA LEU A 141 22.77 -6.75 12.83
C LEU A 141 23.83 -5.77 12.31
N GLN A 142 23.70 -4.50 12.67
CA GLN A 142 24.73 -3.48 12.38
C GLN A 142 25.94 -3.63 13.31
N GLU A 143 25.71 -3.99 14.57
CA GLU A 143 26.74 -4.23 15.58
C GLU A 143 26.50 -5.61 16.22
N PRO A 144 27.23 -6.66 15.82
CA PRO A 144 26.96 -8.04 16.26
C PRO A 144 26.99 -8.26 17.78
N SER A 145 27.68 -7.40 18.53
CA SER A 145 27.78 -7.47 19.99
C SER A 145 26.64 -6.75 20.74
N LYS A 146 25.83 -5.94 20.05
CA LYS A 146 24.77 -5.15 20.68
C LYS A 146 23.47 -5.94 20.70
N LYS A 147 22.89 -6.11 21.90
CA LYS A 147 21.57 -6.72 22.05
C LYS A 147 20.45 -5.74 21.67
N LEU A 148 19.41 -6.27 21.06
CA LEU A 148 18.25 -5.55 20.54
C LEU A 148 17.08 -5.63 21.51
N PRO A 149 16.23 -4.58 21.62
CA PRO A 149 14.94 -4.72 22.30
C PRO A 149 14.13 -5.89 21.73
N VAL A 150 13.36 -6.53 22.60
CA VAL A 150 12.49 -7.66 22.22
C VAL A 150 11.05 -7.18 22.21
N VAL A 151 10.36 -7.33 21.09
CA VAL A 151 8.92 -7.04 20.95
C VAL A 151 8.17 -8.35 20.83
N VAL A 152 7.23 -8.63 21.73
CA VAL A 152 6.27 -9.74 21.57
C VAL A 152 5.02 -9.17 20.92
N PHE A 153 4.75 -9.59 19.68
CA PHE A 153 3.67 -9.07 18.84
C PHE A 153 2.51 -10.06 18.77
N PHE A 154 1.29 -9.58 18.94
CA PHE A 154 0.06 -10.36 18.80
C PHE A 154 -0.75 -9.80 17.62
N HIS A 155 -1.06 -10.63 16.63
CA HIS A 155 -1.85 -10.21 15.48
C HIS A 155 -3.32 -9.97 15.84
N GLY A 156 -3.98 -9.07 15.12
CA GLY A 156 -5.43 -8.85 15.17
C GLY A 156 -6.23 -9.95 14.48
N GLY A 157 -7.41 -9.61 13.94
CA GLY A 157 -8.33 -10.59 13.33
C GLY A 157 -9.47 -11.05 14.24
N ALA A 158 -9.87 -10.21 15.21
CA ALA A 158 -11.02 -10.43 16.09
C ALA A 158 -11.02 -11.79 16.85
N PHE A 159 -9.84 -12.38 17.07
CA PHE A 159 -9.62 -13.75 17.57
C PHE A 159 -10.12 -14.88 16.65
N PHE A 160 -10.63 -14.56 15.46
CA PHE A 160 -11.22 -15.54 14.54
C PHE A 160 -10.35 -15.87 13.35
N ILE A 161 -9.50 -14.95 12.89
CA ILE A 161 -8.78 -15.04 11.61
C ILE A 161 -7.33 -14.59 11.77
N GLU A 162 -6.57 -14.68 10.67
CA GLU A 162 -5.16 -14.31 10.55
C GLU A 162 -4.19 -15.26 11.28
N SER A 163 -2.90 -15.08 11.07
CA SER A 163 -1.82 -15.86 11.69
C SER A 163 -0.53 -15.05 11.73
N ALA A 164 0.44 -15.44 12.56
CA ALA A 164 1.75 -14.79 12.60
C ALA A 164 2.53 -14.91 11.27
N GLY A 165 2.17 -15.91 10.43
CA GLY A 165 2.75 -16.13 9.11
C GLY A 165 1.94 -15.57 7.95
N SER A 166 0.72 -15.07 8.17
CA SER A 166 -0.09 -14.43 7.13
C SER A 166 0.66 -13.28 6.48
N GLU A 167 0.50 -13.09 5.17
CA GLU A 167 1.18 -12.05 4.39
C GLU A 167 1.03 -10.67 5.03
N THR A 168 -0.19 -10.32 5.43
CA THR A 168 -0.52 -9.06 6.11
C THR A 168 0.36 -8.81 7.34
N TYR A 169 0.42 -9.77 8.27
CA TYR A 169 1.17 -9.60 9.52
C TYR A 169 2.66 -9.85 9.35
N HIS A 170 3.05 -10.79 8.50
CA HIS A 170 4.45 -11.05 8.20
C HIS A 170 5.12 -9.78 7.65
N ASN A 171 4.51 -9.12 6.66
CA ASN A 171 5.07 -7.94 6.03
C ASN A 171 5.15 -6.75 7.01
N TYR A 172 4.10 -6.53 7.80
CA TYR A 172 4.07 -5.45 8.79
C TYR A 172 5.11 -5.67 9.89
N VAL A 173 5.19 -6.88 10.46
CA VAL A 173 6.13 -7.21 11.53
C VAL A 173 7.58 -7.23 11.03
N ASN A 174 7.82 -7.69 9.81
CA ASN A 174 9.12 -7.61 9.15
C ASN A 174 9.57 -6.14 9.01
N SER A 175 8.70 -5.27 8.50
CA SER A 175 8.96 -3.83 8.38
C SER A 175 9.24 -3.18 9.74
N LEU A 176 8.48 -3.54 10.78
CA LEU A 176 8.72 -3.08 12.15
C LEU A 176 10.08 -3.54 12.69
N ALA A 177 10.44 -4.81 12.49
CA ALA A 177 11.73 -5.36 12.91
C ALA A 177 12.90 -4.60 12.27
N ALA A 178 12.80 -4.33 10.96
CA ALA A 178 13.80 -3.57 10.21
C ALA A 178 13.87 -2.11 10.65
N ALA A 179 12.75 -1.40 10.69
CA ALA A 179 12.69 0.03 10.97
C ALA A 179 13.07 0.36 12.42
N ALA A 180 12.63 -0.45 13.38
CA ALA A 180 12.94 -0.23 14.79
C ALA A 180 14.27 -0.87 15.24
N GLY A 181 14.86 -1.74 14.43
CA GLY A 181 16.06 -2.51 14.79
C GLY A 181 15.81 -3.39 16.02
N VAL A 182 14.72 -4.15 16.01
CA VAL A 182 14.27 -4.97 17.15
C VAL A 182 14.12 -6.44 16.77
N LEU A 183 14.31 -7.33 17.74
CA LEU A 183 13.94 -8.73 17.60
C LEU A 183 12.45 -8.86 17.90
N VAL A 184 11.65 -9.32 16.94
CA VAL A 184 10.20 -9.51 17.14
C VAL A 184 9.88 -10.99 17.32
N VAL A 185 9.03 -11.29 18.29
CA VAL A 185 8.41 -12.59 18.55
C VAL A 185 6.91 -12.45 18.23
N SER A 186 6.50 -12.81 17.02
CA SER A 186 5.10 -12.76 16.59
C SER A 186 4.40 -14.05 16.97
N VAL A 187 3.33 -13.96 17.76
CA VAL A 187 2.66 -15.13 18.36
C VAL A 187 1.53 -15.63 17.47
N ASP A 188 1.55 -16.93 17.17
CA ASP A 188 0.50 -17.64 16.43
C ASP A 188 -0.42 -18.35 17.45
N TYR A 189 -1.36 -17.59 17.99
CA TYR A 189 -2.25 -18.06 19.06
C TYR A 189 -3.47 -18.79 18.50
N ARG A 190 -4.06 -19.70 19.28
CA ARG A 190 -5.24 -20.45 18.82
C ARG A 190 -6.47 -19.55 18.70
N LEU A 191 -7.21 -19.76 17.61
CA LEU A 191 -8.36 -18.95 17.23
C LEU A 191 -9.68 -19.51 17.76
N ALA A 192 -10.60 -18.62 18.08
CA ALA A 192 -12.00 -18.92 18.31
C ALA A 192 -12.72 -19.18 16.97
N PRO A 193 -13.91 -19.83 16.98
CA PRO A 193 -14.57 -20.48 18.11
C PRO A 193 -14.06 -21.90 18.42
N GLU A 194 -13.15 -22.47 17.62
CA GLU A 194 -12.60 -23.81 17.86
C GLU A 194 -11.83 -23.88 19.18
N HIS A 195 -11.14 -22.80 19.53
CA HIS A 195 -10.47 -22.61 20.81
C HIS A 195 -10.92 -21.29 21.45
N PRO A 196 -12.09 -21.27 22.11
CA PRO A 196 -12.61 -20.05 22.72
C PRO A 196 -11.68 -19.50 23.80
N LEU A 197 -11.78 -18.20 24.07
CA LEU A 197 -11.06 -17.55 25.15
C LEU A 197 -11.40 -18.23 26.51
N PRO A 198 -10.38 -18.48 27.36
CA PRO A 198 -9.08 -17.83 27.38
C PRO A 198 -7.94 -18.50 26.57
N ALA A 199 -8.20 -19.48 25.69
CA ALA A 199 -7.12 -20.21 25.00
C ALA A 199 -6.06 -19.30 24.34
N GLY A 200 -6.48 -18.33 23.52
CA GLY A 200 -5.57 -17.38 22.89
C GLY A 200 -4.77 -16.51 23.88
N TYR A 201 -5.34 -16.19 25.05
CA TYR A 201 -4.61 -15.49 26.12
C TYR A 201 -3.60 -16.41 26.82
N ASP A 202 -3.93 -17.68 27.00
CA ASP A 202 -3.05 -18.65 27.64
C ASP A 202 -1.84 -18.95 26.74
N ASP A 203 -2.07 -19.08 25.43
CA ASP A 203 -1.03 -19.24 24.41
C ASP A 203 -0.09 -18.03 24.39
N SER A 204 -0.68 -16.83 24.37
CA SER A 204 0.05 -15.56 24.38
C SER A 204 0.86 -15.37 25.67
N TRP A 205 0.32 -15.81 26.81
CA TRP A 205 1.01 -15.78 28.09
C TRP A 205 2.18 -16.76 28.14
N ALA A 206 2.02 -17.96 27.57
CA ALA A 206 3.10 -18.92 27.43
C ALA A 206 4.21 -18.38 26.52
N ALA A 207 3.86 -17.80 25.37
CA ALA A 207 4.81 -17.18 24.43
C ALA A 207 5.58 -16.01 25.05
N LEU A 208 4.89 -15.13 25.79
CA LEU A 208 5.52 -14.01 26.50
C LEU A 208 6.52 -14.48 27.55
N GLN A 209 6.16 -15.49 28.37
CA GLN A 209 7.08 -16.05 29.36
C GLN A 209 8.27 -16.76 28.70
N TRP A 210 8.03 -17.47 27.60
CA TRP A 210 9.06 -18.12 26.81
C TRP A 210 10.06 -17.11 26.22
N ALA A 211 9.57 -16.00 25.66
CA ALA A 211 10.40 -14.92 25.15
C ALA A 211 11.17 -14.21 26.28
N ALA A 212 10.51 -13.88 27.39
CA ALA A 212 11.13 -13.19 28.52
C ALA A 212 12.22 -14.03 29.22
N SER A 213 12.10 -15.35 29.17
CA SER A 213 13.11 -16.29 29.70
C SER A 213 14.24 -16.59 28.71
N ALA A 214 14.22 -15.99 27.51
CA ALA A 214 15.23 -16.14 26.47
C ALA A 214 15.53 -17.61 26.13
N GLN A 215 14.49 -18.43 25.99
CA GLN A 215 14.65 -19.87 25.72
C GLN A 215 15.16 -20.18 24.31
N ASP A 216 14.90 -19.33 23.32
CA ASP A 216 15.48 -19.47 21.97
C ASP A 216 16.88 -18.85 21.87
N GLY A 217 17.74 -19.47 21.06
CA GLY A 217 19.11 -19.01 20.82
C GLY A 217 19.19 -17.57 20.30
N TRP A 218 18.29 -17.15 19.39
CA TRP A 218 18.30 -15.76 18.90
C TRP A 218 17.96 -14.76 20.00
N ILE A 219 17.00 -15.09 20.87
CA ILE A 219 16.65 -14.22 21.99
C ILE A 219 17.79 -14.19 23.02
N ALA A 220 18.40 -15.34 23.31
CA ALA A 220 19.53 -15.42 24.23
C ALA A 220 20.76 -14.65 23.74
N GLU A 221 21.08 -14.76 22.44
CA GLU A 221 22.28 -14.17 21.83
C GLU A 221 22.06 -12.70 21.46
N HIS A 222 20.94 -12.37 20.83
CA HIS A 222 20.69 -11.05 20.24
C HIS A 222 19.63 -10.23 20.97
N GLY A 223 18.78 -10.83 21.80
CA GLY A 223 17.71 -10.13 22.52
C GLY A 223 18.17 -9.54 23.87
N ASP A 224 17.69 -8.33 24.15
CA ASP A 224 17.73 -7.67 25.46
C ASP A 224 16.35 -7.79 26.13
N THR A 225 16.18 -8.83 26.95
CA THR A 225 14.91 -9.07 27.66
C THR A 225 14.66 -8.10 28.83
N ALA A 226 15.64 -7.23 29.18
CA ALA A 226 15.36 -6.11 30.07
C ALA A 226 14.58 -5.00 29.33
N ARG A 227 14.69 -4.96 28.00
CA ARG A 227 13.97 -4.06 27.09
C ARG A 227 12.86 -4.80 26.35
N LEU A 228 11.94 -5.38 27.13
CA LEU A 228 10.83 -6.18 26.62
C LEU A 228 9.58 -5.31 26.38
N PHE A 229 9.01 -5.42 25.19
CA PHE A 229 7.77 -4.75 24.80
C PHE A 229 6.69 -5.76 24.46
N VAL A 230 5.45 -5.42 24.73
CA VAL A 230 4.28 -6.09 24.16
C VAL A 230 3.60 -5.17 23.15
N ALA A 231 3.21 -5.73 22.01
CA ALA A 231 2.57 -4.98 20.95
C ALA A 231 1.49 -5.82 20.29
N GLY A 232 0.50 -5.17 19.70
CA GLY A 232 -0.47 -5.84 18.86
C GLY A 232 -1.46 -4.83 18.30
N ASP A 233 -2.35 -5.30 17.46
CA ASP A 233 -3.43 -4.52 16.89
C ASP A 233 -4.80 -5.17 17.10
N SER A 234 -5.88 -4.39 17.15
CA SER A 234 -7.24 -4.93 17.27
C SER A 234 -7.38 -5.95 18.42
N ALA A 235 -7.78 -7.20 18.14
CA ALA A 235 -7.77 -8.29 19.12
C ALA A 235 -6.39 -8.60 19.70
N GLY A 236 -5.31 -8.46 18.93
CA GLY A 236 -3.93 -8.61 19.41
C GLY A 236 -3.52 -7.51 20.39
N ALA A 237 -4.01 -6.27 20.22
CA ALA A 237 -3.84 -5.22 21.21
C ALA A 237 -4.67 -5.47 22.48
N ASN A 238 -5.83 -6.11 22.36
CA ASN A 238 -6.58 -6.61 23.52
C ASN A 238 -5.76 -7.69 24.29
N ILE A 239 -5.15 -8.64 23.57
CA ILE A 239 -4.22 -9.62 24.16
C ILE A 239 -3.05 -8.91 24.86
N ALA A 240 -2.41 -7.93 24.20
CA ALA A 240 -1.30 -7.17 24.77
C ALA A 240 -1.69 -6.50 26.10
N HIS A 241 -2.90 -5.92 26.18
CA HIS A 241 -3.44 -5.40 27.43
C HIS A 241 -3.60 -6.48 28.50
N GLU A 242 -4.22 -7.62 28.16
CA GLU A 242 -4.39 -8.74 29.09
C GLU A 242 -3.06 -9.29 29.60
N MET A 243 -2.00 -9.27 28.79
CA MET A 243 -0.65 -9.66 29.23
C MET A 243 -0.10 -8.73 30.33
N LEU A 244 -0.38 -7.42 30.26
CA LEU A 244 -0.02 -6.47 31.32
C LEU A 244 -0.77 -6.78 32.62
N VAL A 245 -2.05 -7.13 32.52
CA VAL A 245 -2.89 -7.50 33.67
C VAL A 245 -2.39 -8.79 34.31
N ARG A 246 -2.08 -9.82 33.52
CA ARG A 246 -1.54 -11.09 34.01
C ARG A 246 -0.16 -10.93 34.63
N ALA A 247 0.69 -10.08 34.07
CA ALA A 247 1.99 -9.76 34.64
C ALA A 247 1.87 -9.01 35.96
N ALA A 248 0.92 -8.07 36.09
CA ALA A 248 0.61 -7.40 37.35
C ALA A 248 0.18 -8.41 38.43
N ALA A 249 -0.75 -9.31 38.10
CA ALA A 249 -1.20 -10.40 38.97
C ALA A 249 -0.07 -11.38 39.34
N SER A 250 0.96 -11.50 38.48
CA SER A 250 2.17 -12.31 38.71
C SER A 250 3.29 -11.54 39.42
N GLY A 251 2.96 -10.44 40.12
CA GLY A 251 3.91 -9.62 40.88
C GLY A 251 4.80 -8.74 40.00
N GLY A 252 4.30 -8.32 38.84
CA GLY A 252 5.01 -7.52 37.84
C GLY A 252 6.04 -8.33 37.03
N ARG A 253 5.76 -9.62 36.77
CA ARG A 253 6.66 -10.52 36.02
C ARG A 253 5.95 -11.16 34.82
N PRO A 254 6.58 -11.18 33.61
CA PRO A 254 7.83 -10.49 33.28
C PRO A 254 7.70 -8.97 33.45
N ARG A 255 8.79 -8.20 33.39
CA ARG A 255 8.74 -6.73 33.44
C ARG A 255 8.72 -6.23 31.99
N MET A 256 7.75 -5.39 31.64
CA MET A 256 7.71 -4.75 30.31
C MET A 256 8.25 -3.33 30.42
N GLU A 257 9.16 -2.97 29.52
CA GLU A 257 9.56 -1.58 29.32
C GLU A 257 8.39 -0.80 28.72
N GLY A 258 7.71 -1.34 27.70
CA GLY A 258 6.57 -0.66 27.10
C GLY A 258 5.48 -1.54 26.51
N ALA A 259 4.32 -0.94 26.29
CA ALA A 259 3.18 -1.54 25.60
C ALA A 259 2.74 -0.67 24.42
N ILE A 260 2.49 -1.26 23.26
CA ILE A 260 2.03 -0.59 22.04
C ILE A 260 0.68 -1.18 21.64
N LEU A 261 -0.40 -0.43 21.84
CA LEU A 261 -1.76 -0.87 21.57
C LEU A 261 -2.28 -0.17 20.32
N LEU A 262 -2.29 -0.87 19.20
CA LEU A 262 -2.75 -0.35 17.92
C LEU A 262 -4.24 -0.64 17.75
N HIS A 263 -5.09 0.37 17.79
CA HIS A 263 -6.52 0.22 17.56
C HIS A 263 -7.16 -0.89 18.43
N PRO A 264 -6.92 -0.92 19.76
CA PRO A 264 -7.31 -2.05 20.61
C PRO A 264 -8.79 -2.40 20.53
N TRP A 265 -9.09 -3.69 20.47
CA TRP A 265 -10.48 -4.15 20.50
C TRP A 265 -11.03 -4.16 21.92
N PHE A 266 -11.65 -3.05 22.31
CA PHE A 266 -12.43 -2.91 23.54
C PHE A 266 -13.91 -2.68 23.23
N GLY A 267 -14.78 -3.16 24.11
CA GLY A 267 -16.22 -3.14 23.93
C GLY A 267 -17.00 -2.92 25.23
N GLY A 268 -18.30 -3.17 25.17
CA GLY A 268 -19.21 -3.09 26.32
C GLY A 268 -20.64 -3.37 25.91
N SER A 269 -21.52 -3.63 26.88
CA SER A 269 -22.95 -3.87 26.61
C SER A 269 -23.75 -2.60 26.27
N LYS A 270 -23.19 -1.42 26.57
CA LYS A 270 -23.80 -0.11 26.35
C LYS A 270 -22.87 0.76 25.53
N GLU A 271 -23.40 1.43 24.53
CA GLU A 271 -22.69 2.44 23.73
C GLU A 271 -22.17 3.58 24.63
N ILE A 272 -21.00 4.10 24.26
CA ILE A 272 -20.45 5.33 24.84
C ILE A 272 -20.52 6.48 23.84
N GLU A 273 -20.34 7.71 24.31
CA GLU A 273 -20.31 8.88 23.43
C GLU A 273 -19.21 8.74 22.37
N GLY A 274 -19.59 8.91 21.10
CA GLY A 274 -18.70 8.76 19.94
C GLY A 274 -18.63 7.34 19.35
N GLU A 275 -19.25 6.34 19.98
CA GLU A 275 -19.40 5.00 19.40
C GLU A 275 -20.50 4.99 18.32
N PRO A 276 -20.31 4.33 17.18
CA PRO A 276 -21.34 4.25 16.14
C PRO A 276 -22.56 3.45 16.62
N GLU A 277 -23.74 3.87 16.16
CA GLU A 277 -25.01 3.21 16.47
C GLU A 277 -24.97 1.72 16.07
N GLY A 278 -25.28 0.83 17.01
CA GLY A 278 -25.23 -0.63 16.82
C GLY A 278 -23.85 -1.26 17.04
N GLY A 279 -22.79 -0.47 17.20
CA GLY A 279 -21.41 -0.96 17.38
C GLY A 279 -21.24 -1.85 18.62
N ALA A 280 -21.87 -1.46 19.74
CA ALA A 280 -21.85 -2.25 20.97
C ALA A 280 -22.53 -3.63 20.79
N ALA A 281 -23.62 -3.69 20.01
CA ALA A 281 -24.34 -4.93 19.75
C ALA A 281 -23.52 -5.90 18.89
N ILE A 282 -22.86 -5.39 17.84
CA ILE A 282 -21.96 -6.19 16.99
C ILE A 282 -20.79 -6.73 17.81
N THR A 283 -20.16 -5.87 18.62
CA THR A 283 -19.05 -6.26 19.50
C THR A 283 -19.48 -7.32 20.51
N ALA A 284 -20.66 -7.17 21.12
CA ALA A 284 -21.23 -8.16 22.03
C ALA A 284 -21.49 -9.51 21.34
N ALA A 285 -22.01 -9.50 20.11
CA ALA A 285 -22.25 -10.71 19.34
C ALA A 285 -20.95 -11.43 18.98
N MET A 286 -19.93 -10.70 18.54
CA MET A 286 -18.60 -11.28 18.28
C MET A 286 -17.98 -11.84 19.57
N TRP A 287 -18.07 -11.11 20.67
CA TRP A 287 -17.52 -11.56 21.96
C TRP A 287 -18.19 -12.84 22.47
N TYR A 288 -19.48 -13.02 22.21
CA TYR A 288 -20.19 -14.26 22.55
C TYR A 288 -19.54 -15.49 21.90
N TYR A 289 -19.07 -15.39 20.65
CA TYR A 289 -18.39 -16.49 19.96
C TYR A 289 -16.91 -16.60 20.34
N ALA A 290 -16.24 -15.47 20.59
CA ALA A 290 -14.86 -15.48 21.05
C ALA A 290 -14.74 -16.02 22.49
N CYS A 291 -15.69 -15.71 23.36
CA CYS A 291 -15.68 -16.03 24.79
C CYS A 291 -17.09 -16.42 25.30
N PRO A 292 -17.65 -17.58 24.90
CA PRO A 292 -19.01 -18.00 25.25
C PRO A 292 -19.21 -18.22 26.77
N GLY A 293 -18.13 -18.39 27.53
CA GLY A 293 -18.15 -18.53 28.99
C GLY A 293 -18.12 -17.20 29.77
N ALA A 294 -18.14 -16.04 29.10
CA ALA A 294 -18.10 -14.73 29.74
C ALA A 294 -19.39 -14.47 30.55
N ALA A 295 -19.32 -14.60 31.88
CA ALA A 295 -20.48 -14.43 32.77
C ALA A 295 -21.10 -13.01 32.70
N ALA A 296 -20.30 -12.00 32.38
CA ALA A 296 -20.75 -10.61 32.19
C ALA A 296 -21.05 -10.26 30.72
N GLY A 297 -21.01 -11.24 29.81
CA GLY A 297 -21.20 -11.02 28.38
C GLY A 297 -20.22 -9.98 27.84
N ALA A 298 -20.74 -8.95 27.18
CA ALA A 298 -19.92 -7.86 26.60
C ALA A 298 -19.26 -6.94 27.64
N ASP A 299 -19.67 -7.01 28.92
CA ASP A 299 -19.01 -6.29 30.03
C ASP A 299 -17.99 -7.18 30.76
N ASP A 300 -17.55 -8.28 30.14
CA ASP A 300 -16.40 -9.05 30.61
C ASP A 300 -15.17 -8.13 30.74
N PRO A 301 -14.47 -8.10 31.89
CA PRO A 301 -13.29 -7.26 32.12
C PRO A 301 -12.21 -7.33 31.04
N ARG A 302 -12.11 -8.47 30.32
CA ARG A 302 -11.13 -8.67 29.25
C ARG A 302 -11.52 -7.94 27.96
N LEU A 303 -12.81 -7.72 27.71
CA LEU A 303 -13.30 -6.91 26.59
C LEU A 303 -13.55 -5.46 27.00
N ASN A 304 -14.11 -5.25 28.19
CA ASN A 304 -14.42 -3.94 28.75
C ASN A 304 -13.56 -3.69 30.00
N PRO A 305 -12.31 -3.24 29.85
CA PRO A 305 -11.40 -3.01 30.99
C PRO A 305 -11.88 -1.88 31.92
N LEU A 306 -12.88 -1.10 31.50
CA LEU A 306 -13.50 -0.04 32.30
C LEU A 306 -14.80 -0.47 32.98
N ALA A 307 -15.23 -1.73 32.81
CA ALA A 307 -16.41 -2.27 33.48
C ALA A 307 -16.20 -2.42 34.98
N ALA A 308 -17.31 -2.58 35.71
CA ALA A 308 -17.26 -2.93 37.12
C ALA A 308 -16.61 -4.31 37.30
N GLY A 309 -15.53 -4.38 38.09
CA GLY A 309 -14.70 -5.58 38.19
C GLY A 309 -13.57 -5.66 37.15
N GLY A 310 -13.36 -4.58 36.38
CA GLY A 310 -12.19 -4.38 35.54
C GLY A 310 -10.86 -4.42 36.29
N PRO A 311 -9.73 -4.53 35.57
CA PRO A 311 -8.40 -4.55 36.17
C PRO A 311 -8.07 -3.23 36.90
N VAL A 312 -7.19 -3.31 37.90
CA VAL A 312 -6.63 -2.13 38.57
C VAL A 312 -5.62 -1.47 37.63
N LEU A 313 -6.04 -0.42 36.92
CA LEU A 313 -5.22 0.24 35.89
C LEU A 313 -3.89 0.78 36.45
N GLU A 314 -3.84 1.12 37.74
CA GLU A 314 -2.62 1.55 38.43
C GLU A 314 -1.52 0.48 38.47
N GLU A 315 -1.88 -0.79 38.33
CA GLU A 315 -0.99 -1.93 38.46
C GLU A 315 -0.49 -2.47 37.11
N LEU A 316 -0.94 -1.90 35.98
CA LEU A 316 -0.52 -2.36 34.64
C LEU A 316 1.01 -2.44 34.53
N ALA A 317 1.50 -3.64 34.20
CA ALA A 317 2.90 -4.02 34.37
C ALA A 317 3.85 -3.54 33.24
N CYS A 318 3.76 -2.26 32.85
CA CYS A 318 4.72 -1.63 31.95
C CYS A 318 5.15 -0.23 32.44
N GLU A 319 6.27 0.29 31.94
CA GLU A 319 6.76 1.63 32.31
C GLU A 319 6.21 2.73 31.41
N ARG A 320 5.85 2.38 30.18
CA ARG A 320 5.26 3.30 29.21
C ARG A 320 4.28 2.60 28.28
N MET A 321 3.32 3.36 27.78
CA MET A 321 2.27 2.86 26.89
C MET A 321 2.04 3.84 25.75
N LEU A 322 1.89 3.31 24.53
CA LEU A 322 1.40 4.03 23.37
C LEU A 322 0.05 3.42 22.97
N VAL A 323 -1.00 4.24 22.94
CA VAL A 323 -2.34 3.84 22.46
C VAL A 323 -2.63 4.60 21.18
N CYS A 324 -2.95 3.87 20.11
CA CYS A 324 -3.23 4.43 18.79
C CYS A 324 -4.68 4.15 18.35
N ALA A 325 -5.27 5.07 17.60
CA ALA A 325 -6.56 4.86 16.92
C ALA A 325 -6.60 5.58 15.56
N GLY A 326 -7.46 5.11 14.65
CA GLY A 326 -7.82 5.84 13.44
C GLY A 326 -8.97 6.80 13.73
N GLY A 327 -8.95 8.02 13.18
CA GLY A 327 -9.98 9.03 13.42
C GLY A 327 -11.39 8.64 12.93
N LYS A 328 -11.49 7.65 12.03
CA LYS A 328 -12.76 7.04 11.57
C LYS A 328 -12.92 5.59 12.03
N ASP A 329 -12.08 5.12 12.96
CA ASP A 329 -12.19 3.78 13.50
C ASP A 329 -13.44 3.68 14.39
N VAL A 330 -14.25 2.63 14.18
CA VAL A 330 -15.45 2.35 14.98
C VAL A 330 -15.13 2.12 16.45
N LEU A 331 -13.89 1.76 16.79
CA LEU A 331 -13.40 1.56 18.14
C LEU A 331 -12.74 2.81 18.75
N ALA A 332 -12.58 3.90 17.99
CA ALA A 332 -11.80 5.07 18.43
C ALA A 332 -12.27 5.64 19.77
N ALA A 333 -13.60 5.72 19.98
CA ALA A 333 -14.19 6.19 21.23
C ALA A 333 -13.79 5.32 22.43
N ARG A 334 -13.79 3.99 22.28
CA ARG A 334 -13.38 3.03 23.33
C ARG A 334 -11.90 3.14 23.62
N ASN A 335 -11.09 3.27 22.58
CA ASN A 335 -9.64 3.38 22.69
C ASN A 335 -9.25 4.66 23.42
N ARG A 336 -9.97 5.76 23.10
CA ARG A 336 -9.79 7.05 23.75
C ARG A 336 -10.20 7.00 25.22
N ALA A 337 -11.36 6.42 25.53
CA ALA A 337 -11.84 6.26 26.90
C ALA A 337 -10.86 5.41 27.74
N TYR A 338 -10.32 4.34 27.17
CA TYR A 338 -9.28 3.52 27.81
C TYR A 338 -8.01 4.34 28.09
N TYR A 339 -7.49 5.06 27.10
CA TYR A 339 -6.32 5.92 27.27
C TYR A 339 -6.53 6.97 28.37
N ASP A 340 -7.65 7.69 28.33
CA ASP A 340 -7.96 8.73 29.30
C ASP A 340 -8.11 8.14 30.71
N ALA A 341 -8.68 6.94 30.85
CA ALA A 341 -8.77 6.23 32.13
C ALA A 341 -7.39 5.84 32.69
N VAL A 342 -6.50 5.30 31.85
CA VAL A 342 -5.11 4.99 32.27
C VAL A 342 -4.38 6.28 32.65
N ALA A 343 -4.49 7.34 31.85
CA ALA A 343 -3.84 8.63 32.10
C ALA A 343 -4.37 9.35 33.35
N ALA A 344 -5.65 9.14 33.70
CA ALA A 344 -6.27 9.69 34.90
C ALA A 344 -6.03 8.84 36.16
N SER A 345 -5.67 7.57 36.01
CA SER A 345 -5.35 6.67 37.12
C SER A 345 -4.05 7.08 37.83
N ALA A 346 -3.78 6.49 38.99
CA ALA A 346 -2.48 6.65 39.67
C ALA A 346 -1.37 5.73 39.09
N TRP A 347 -1.54 5.23 37.87
CA TRP A 347 -0.52 4.45 37.17
C TRP A 347 0.80 5.22 37.08
N ARG A 348 1.90 4.57 37.45
CA ARG A 348 3.22 5.21 37.61
C ARG A 348 3.98 5.39 36.30
N GLY A 349 3.51 4.76 35.22
CA GLY A 349 4.11 4.84 33.90
C GLY A 349 3.75 6.11 33.14
N SER A 350 4.16 6.16 31.87
CA SER A 350 3.82 7.26 30.94
C SER A 350 2.96 6.77 29.78
N ALA A 351 1.82 7.40 29.54
CA ALA A 351 0.92 7.06 28.43
C ALA A 351 0.97 8.12 27.33
N ALA A 352 1.11 7.68 26.08
CA ALA A 352 1.01 8.51 24.89
C ALA A 352 -0.23 8.11 24.06
N TRP A 353 -0.91 9.12 23.51
CA TRP A 353 -2.01 8.97 22.56
C TRP A 353 -1.55 9.35 21.16
N LEU A 354 -1.97 8.58 20.16
CA LEU A 354 -1.85 8.94 18.76
C LEU A 354 -3.17 8.65 18.05
N GLU A 355 -3.66 9.62 17.29
CA GLU A 355 -4.83 9.45 16.43
C GLU A 355 -4.42 9.77 14.99
N SER A 356 -4.70 8.85 14.06
CA SER A 356 -4.44 9.03 12.63
C SER A 356 -5.67 9.62 11.95
N GLU A 357 -5.61 10.90 11.60
CA GLU A 357 -6.77 11.63 11.08
C GLU A 357 -7.31 11.01 9.78
N GLY A 358 -8.62 10.84 9.71
CA GLY A 358 -9.29 10.36 8.49
C GLY A 358 -9.18 8.86 8.22
N GLU A 359 -8.40 8.12 9.02
CA GLU A 359 -8.12 6.70 8.82
C GLU A 359 -9.10 5.76 9.53
N GLY A 360 -9.34 4.61 8.91
CA GLY A 360 -10.20 3.55 9.43
C GLY A 360 -9.48 2.55 10.36
N HIS A 361 -10.19 1.49 10.75
CA HIS A 361 -9.64 0.42 11.58
C HIS A 361 -8.46 -0.28 10.86
N VAL A 362 -7.32 -0.43 11.55
CA VAL A 362 -6.09 -1.11 11.09
C VAL A 362 -5.61 -0.73 9.68
N PHE A 363 -5.85 0.52 9.26
CA PHE A 363 -5.56 1.02 7.92
C PHE A 363 -4.12 0.74 7.45
N PHE A 364 -3.15 0.77 8.38
CA PHE A 364 -1.72 0.59 8.13
C PHE A 364 -1.35 -0.84 7.68
N LEU A 365 -2.23 -1.83 7.87
CA LEU A 365 -2.01 -3.19 7.37
C LEU A 365 -2.34 -3.30 5.88
N GLY A 366 -3.43 -2.67 5.43
CA GLY A 366 -3.89 -2.72 4.04
C GLY A 366 -3.36 -1.60 3.14
N ASN A 367 -2.86 -0.51 3.74
CA ASN A 367 -2.33 0.66 3.05
C ASN A 367 -1.04 1.17 3.70
N SER A 368 -0.04 0.30 3.80
CA SER A 368 1.23 0.56 4.50
C SER A 368 2.03 1.73 3.93
N GLU A 369 1.80 2.07 2.66
CA GLU A 369 2.54 3.12 1.96
C GLU A 369 1.95 4.52 2.12
N CYS A 370 0.76 4.65 2.72
CA CYS A 370 0.17 5.95 2.96
C CYS A 370 0.97 6.72 4.03
N GLU A 371 0.89 8.05 3.93
CA GLU A 371 1.62 8.95 4.82
C GLU A 371 1.27 8.72 6.30
N ASN A 372 -0.01 8.51 6.62
CA ASN A 372 -0.45 8.21 7.97
C ASN A 372 0.12 6.87 8.50
N ALA A 373 0.32 5.87 7.64
CA ALA A 373 0.86 4.57 8.04
C ALA A 373 2.36 4.68 8.33
N LYS A 374 3.09 5.46 7.52
CA LYS A 374 4.50 5.81 7.74
C LYS A 374 4.70 6.59 9.02
N GLN A 375 3.86 7.60 9.28
CA GLN A 375 3.90 8.38 10.53
C GLN A 375 3.60 7.51 11.76
N LEU A 376 2.64 6.59 11.66
CA LEU A 376 2.37 5.62 12.72
C LEU A 376 3.58 4.72 12.98
N MET A 377 4.20 4.17 11.94
CA MET A 377 5.42 3.36 12.06
C MET A 377 6.57 4.15 12.70
N ASP A 378 6.83 5.38 12.24
CA ASP A 378 7.85 6.27 12.80
C ASP A 378 7.60 6.55 14.28
N ARG A 379 6.32 6.72 14.67
CA ARG A 379 5.96 6.94 16.07
C ARG A 379 6.23 5.71 16.93
N ILE A 380 5.94 4.50 16.43
CA ILE A 380 6.23 3.23 17.09
C ILE A 380 7.74 3.05 17.24
N VAL A 381 8.51 3.27 16.17
CA VAL A 381 9.98 3.22 16.17
C VAL A 381 10.56 4.20 17.22
N ALA A 382 10.09 5.44 17.24
CA ALA A 382 10.54 6.44 18.20
C ALA A 382 10.20 6.09 19.66
N PHE A 383 9.04 5.45 19.88
CA PHE A 383 8.62 4.97 21.20
C PHE A 383 9.53 3.85 21.71
N ILE A 384 9.88 2.89 20.85
CA ILE A 384 10.82 1.80 21.17
C ILE A 384 12.23 2.35 21.42
N ALA A 385 12.68 3.33 20.65
CA ALA A 385 14.03 3.90 20.73
C ALA A 385 14.29 4.82 21.95
N ASP A 386 13.29 5.04 22.82
CA ASP A 386 13.39 5.93 24.00
C ASP A 386 13.62 7.41 23.67
N LYS A 387 13.19 7.89 22.50
CA LYS A 387 13.28 9.32 22.13
C LYS A 387 12.10 10.18 22.64
N ILE A 388 11.19 9.59 23.41
CA ILE A 388 10.06 10.29 24.03
C ILE A 388 10.40 10.52 25.51
N GLN A 389 11.14 11.59 25.84
CA GLN A 389 11.45 11.95 27.22
C GLN A 389 10.18 12.35 27.99
N GLY A 390 9.84 11.57 29.02
CA GLY A 390 8.84 11.94 30.02
C GLY A 390 9.28 13.14 30.86
N ARG A 391 8.60 14.28 30.71
CA ARG A 391 8.65 15.38 31.68
C ARG A 391 8.02 14.92 33.00
N LYS A 392 8.83 14.76 34.05
CA LYS A 392 8.33 14.78 35.44
C LYS A 392 7.65 16.13 35.70
N ARG A 393 6.32 16.17 35.81
CA ARG A 393 5.55 17.34 36.28
C ARG A 393 5.62 17.40 37.80
N THR A 394 6.15 18.49 38.34
CA THR A 394 5.80 18.95 39.68
C THR A 394 4.40 19.57 39.65
N CYS A 395 3.68 19.32 40.74
CA CYS A 395 2.24 19.53 40.93
C CYS A 395 1.80 20.99 40.71
N GLY A 396 0.84 21.17 39.80
CA GLY A 396 0.01 22.37 39.66
C GLY A 396 -1.28 21.98 38.94
N ARG A 397 -2.37 21.82 39.71
CA ARG A 397 -3.70 21.42 39.23
C ARG A 397 -4.21 22.33 38.10
N ARG A 398 -4.62 21.74 36.97
CA ARG A 398 -5.86 22.02 36.21
C ARG A 398 -6.07 20.93 35.15
N SER A 399 -7.33 20.50 35.02
CA SER A 399 -7.85 19.39 34.20
C SER A 399 -7.64 19.60 32.68
N PRO A 400 -7.60 18.52 31.86
CA PRO A 400 -7.69 18.66 30.41
C PRO A 400 -9.15 18.93 30.04
N SER A 401 -9.38 20.11 29.46
CA SER A 401 -10.64 20.44 28.79
C SER A 401 -10.42 20.26 27.29
N GLN A 402 -11.41 19.69 26.61
CA GLN A 402 -11.56 19.69 25.16
C GLN A 402 -11.24 21.06 24.58
N THR A 403 -10.37 21.14 23.56
CA THR A 403 -10.40 22.20 22.52
C THR A 403 -9.47 21.76 21.39
N TYR A 404 -9.93 21.61 20.14
CA TYR A 404 -10.00 22.69 19.13
C TYR A 404 -8.88 23.73 19.27
N LEU A 405 -8.35 24.20 18.13
CA LEU A 405 -7.52 25.41 18.04
C LEU A 405 -7.97 26.47 19.08
N ILE A 406 -7.22 26.63 20.17
CA ILE A 406 -7.26 27.84 20.99
C ILE A 406 -6.04 28.67 20.60
N ILE A 407 -6.29 29.67 19.76
CA ILE A 407 -5.64 30.96 19.93
C ILE A 407 -6.12 31.47 21.29
N SER A 408 -5.23 31.62 22.28
CA SER A 408 -5.58 32.39 23.46
C SER A 408 -5.66 33.86 23.02
N PRO A 409 -6.81 34.53 23.14
CA PRO A 409 -6.91 35.95 22.88
C PRO A 409 -6.29 36.67 24.08
N PHE A 410 -4.98 36.86 24.07
CA PHE A 410 -4.49 38.11 24.62
C PHE A 410 -4.91 39.18 23.62
N ALA A 411 -5.72 40.11 24.09
CA ALA A 411 -6.17 41.26 23.36
C ALA A 411 -5.00 41.88 22.57
N ILE A 412 -4.96 41.62 21.27
CA ILE A 412 -4.64 42.70 20.34
C ILE A 412 -5.94 43.47 20.27
N GLU A 413 -6.12 44.39 21.23
CA GLU A 413 -7.03 45.50 21.00
C GLU A 413 -6.67 46.10 19.63
N PRO A 414 -7.65 46.51 18.82
CA PRO A 414 -7.39 47.21 17.57
C PRO A 414 -6.88 48.61 17.90
N ALA A 415 -5.60 48.71 18.26
CA ALA A 415 -4.89 49.95 18.52
C ALA A 415 -3.39 49.75 18.26
N GLY A 416 -3.02 49.65 16.98
CA GLY A 416 -1.63 49.64 16.51
C GLY A 416 -1.32 48.42 15.64
N GLY A 417 -1.07 48.65 14.34
CA GLY A 417 -0.98 47.61 13.31
C GLY A 417 0.08 46.54 13.50
N GLN A 418 0.02 45.51 12.64
CA GLN A 418 0.95 44.36 12.55
C GLN A 418 2.45 44.74 12.56
N ASN A 419 2.79 46.00 12.28
CA ASN A 419 4.12 46.61 12.51
C ASN A 419 4.63 46.48 13.97
N ALA A 420 3.76 46.29 14.96
CA ALA A 420 4.17 46.13 16.37
C ALA A 420 4.85 44.79 16.69
N PHE A 421 4.59 43.72 15.91
CA PHE A 421 5.24 42.42 16.11
C PHE A 421 6.65 42.38 15.49
N CYS A 422 6.88 43.09 14.38
CA CYS A 422 8.23 43.34 13.84
C CYS A 422 9.07 44.17 14.81
N GLY A 423 8.47 45.18 15.46
CA GLY A 423 9.14 46.02 16.45
C GLY A 423 9.55 45.28 17.73
N SER A 424 8.81 44.25 18.14
CA SER A 424 9.07 43.53 19.39
C SER A 424 10.23 42.54 19.28
N ILE A 425 10.44 41.87 18.13
CA ILE A 425 11.61 41.00 17.92
C ILE A 425 12.92 41.81 17.98
N HIS A 426 12.91 43.07 17.52
CA HIS A 426 14.06 43.97 17.62
C HIS A 426 14.37 44.47 19.04
N GLN A 427 13.41 44.41 19.96
CA GLN A 427 13.55 44.94 21.33
C GLN A 427 13.96 43.87 22.37
N PHE A 428 14.08 42.60 21.98
CA PHE A 428 14.40 41.50 22.91
C PHE A 428 15.89 41.13 23.03
N ALA A 429 16.80 41.95 22.50
CA ALA A 429 18.24 41.75 22.66
C ALA A 429 18.82 42.18 24.03
N MET A 430 17.98 42.50 25.03
CA MET A 430 18.43 42.98 26.36
C MET A 430 17.57 42.44 27.53
N ALA A 431 17.07 41.19 27.45
CA ALA A 431 16.41 40.55 28.58
C ALA A 431 17.42 39.70 29.39
N SER A 432 17.47 39.94 30.70
CA SER A 432 18.43 39.40 31.67
C SER A 432 18.57 37.87 31.67
N GLU A 433 19.79 37.39 31.89
CA GLU A 433 20.26 35.99 31.94
C GLU A 433 19.60 35.05 32.99
N THR A 434 18.37 35.31 33.44
CA THR A 434 17.76 34.58 34.57
C THR A 434 16.42 33.90 34.27
N GLU A 435 15.86 33.99 33.07
CA GLU A 435 14.68 33.20 32.66
C GLU A 435 15.03 32.13 31.61
N PRO A 436 14.46 30.92 31.69
CA PRO A 436 14.66 29.89 30.68
C PRO A 436 14.09 30.36 29.34
N ASP A 437 14.91 30.26 28.29
CA ASP A 437 14.58 30.65 26.93
C ASP A 437 13.37 29.85 26.41
N ALA A 438 12.21 30.51 26.33
CA ALA A 438 10.93 29.87 26.04
C ALA A 438 10.72 29.70 24.54
N VAL A 439 10.08 28.61 24.12
CA VAL A 439 9.68 28.41 22.72
C VAL A 439 8.55 29.38 22.38
N VAL A 440 8.75 30.19 21.35
CA VAL A 440 7.74 31.14 20.81
C VAL A 440 6.98 30.55 19.62
N PHE A 441 7.60 29.63 18.89
CA PHE A 441 6.97 28.88 17.81
C PHE A 441 7.58 27.49 17.68
N GLU A 442 6.75 26.49 17.44
CA GLU A 442 7.17 25.13 17.16
C GLU A 442 6.40 24.63 15.95
N ALA A 443 7.13 24.28 14.89
CA ALA A 443 6.64 23.44 13.81
C ALA A 443 7.00 21.99 14.19
N PRO A 444 6.03 21.16 14.62
CA PRO A 444 6.31 19.80 15.04
C PRO A 444 7.10 19.05 13.95
N ALA A 445 8.08 18.25 14.40
CA ALA A 445 9.06 17.57 13.57
C ALA A 445 10.07 18.46 12.82
N HIS A 446 9.81 19.74 12.52
CA HIS A 446 10.67 20.52 11.62
C HIS A 446 11.65 21.43 12.37
N PHE A 447 11.14 22.42 13.12
CA PHE A 447 11.97 23.37 13.86
C PHE A 447 11.25 24.03 15.03
N ARG A 448 12.02 24.56 15.99
CA ARG A 448 11.55 25.40 17.11
C ARG A 448 12.25 26.75 17.08
N ILE A 449 11.49 27.81 17.26
CA ILE A 449 11.99 29.18 17.46
C ILE A 449 11.80 29.54 18.93
N TYR A 450 12.85 30.07 19.53
CA TYR A 450 12.90 30.50 20.93
C TYR A 450 12.77 32.01 21.07
N LYS A 451 12.39 32.48 22.25
CA LYS A 451 12.20 33.89 22.57
C LYS A 451 13.49 34.70 22.42
N SER A 452 14.64 34.06 22.62
CA SER A 452 15.98 34.62 22.34
C SER A 452 16.24 34.90 20.85
N GLY A 453 15.39 34.40 19.96
CA GLY A 453 15.63 34.37 18.52
C GLY A 453 16.45 33.15 18.07
N LYS A 454 16.88 32.26 18.98
CA LYS A 454 17.51 30.98 18.63
C LYS A 454 16.52 30.09 17.87
N MET A 455 17.04 29.26 16.96
CA MET A 455 16.27 28.19 16.31
C MET A 455 16.93 26.83 16.49
N ASP A 456 16.14 25.81 16.82
CA ASP A 456 16.54 24.39 16.75
C ASP A 456 15.89 23.75 15.52
N ARG A 457 16.69 23.19 14.60
CA ARG A 457 16.23 22.36 13.48
C ARG A 457 16.06 20.93 13.98
N LEU A 458 14.82 20.49 14.17
CA LEU A 458 14.47 19.23 14.85
C LEU A 458 14.60 18.00 13.94
N HIS A 459 14.34 18.17 12.65
CA HIS A 459 14.55 17.17 11.62
C HIS A 459 15.34 17.80 10.49
N ARG A 460 16.36 17.09 10.02
CA ARG A 460 17.03 17.36 8.75
C ARG A 460 16.96 16.07 7.95
N PRO A 461 16.36 16.09 6.74
CA PRO A 461 16.42 14.94 5.87
C PRO A 461 17.89 14.54 5.63
N PRO A 462 18.18 13.25 5.44
CA PRO A 462 19.54 12.81 5.10
C PRO A 462 20.06 13.55 3.85
N CYS A 463 21.28 14.09 3.90
CA CYS A 463 21.96 14.57 2.72
C CYS A 463 22.43 13.37 1.89
N LEU A 464 22.05 13.31 0.62
CA LEU A 464 22.46 12.24 -0.28
C LEU A 464 23.79 12.61 -0.95
N PRO A 465 24.75 11.67 -1.09
CA PRO A 465 25.97 11.93 -1.83
C PRO A 465 25.67 12.14 -3.31
N ALA A 466 26.43 13.02 -3.95
CA ALA A 466 26.39 13.15 -5.40
C ALA A 466 26.98 11.91 -6.07
N GLY A 467 26.40 11.49 -7.19
CA GLY A 467 26.76 10.26 -7.88
C GLY A 467 25.85 9.97 -9.07
N VAL A 468 25.99 8.78 -9.65
CA VAL A 468 25.08 8.29 -10.70
C VAL A 468 23.92 7.56 -10.04
N ASP A 469 22.70 8.00 -10.33
CA ASP A 469 21.49 7.30 -9.92
C ASP A 469 21.21 6.14 -10.88
N GLU A 470 21.05 4.93 -10.34
CA GLU A 470 20.87 3.72 -11.15
C GLU A 470 19.49 3.66 -11.81
N ALA A 471 18.45 4.23 -11.19
CA ALA A 471 17.09 4.17 -11.69
C ALA A 471 16.87 5.15 -12.86
N THR A 472 17.43 6.36 -12.75
CA THR A 472 17.25 7.41 -13.77
C THR A 472 18.42 7.53 -14.74
N GLY A 473 19.60 7.03 -14.36
CA GLY A 473 20.85 7.22 -15.09
C GLY A 473 21.41 8.65 -15.02
N VAL A 474 20.86 9.51 -14.15
CA VAL A 474 21.32 10.90 -13.98
C VAL A 474 22.61 10.91 -13.16
N ALA A 475 23.64 11.60 -13.67
CA ALA A 475 24.85 11.87 -12.92
C ALA A 475 24.71 13.18 -12.14
N SER A 476 25.21 13.23 -10.91
CA SER A 476 25.22 14.45 -10.09
C SER A 476 26.60 14.75 -9.50
N LYS A 477 26.88 16.02 -9.25
CA LYS A 477 28.09 16.51 -8.56
C LYS A 477 27.84 17.81 -7.80
N ASP A 478 28.60 18.03 -6.74
CA ASP A 478 28.55 19.27 -5.95
C ASP A 478 29.69 20.21 -6.34
N VAL A 479 29.37 21.50 -6.46
CA VAL A 479 30.34 22.55 -6.84
C VAL A 479 30.20 23.73 -5.91
N VAL A 480 31.30 24.12 -5.26
CA VAL A 480 31.38 25.38 -4.49
C VAL A 480 31.60 26.52 -5.48
N ILE A 481 30.66 27.45 -5.55
CA ILE A 481 30.66 28.54 -6.54
C ILE A 481 31.12 29.88 -5.94
N ASP A 482 31.06 30.04 -4.62
CA ASP A 482 31.72 31.13 -3.90
C ASP A 482 32.32 30.62 -2.57
N ALA A 483 33.65 30.54 -2.51
CA ALA A 483 34.38 30.09 -1.34
C ALA A 483 34.29 31.06 -0.14
N GLY A 484 34.01 32.34 -0.37
CA GLY A 484 33.91 33.35 0.68
C GLY A 484 32.64 33.21 1.51
N THR A 485 31.54 32.83 0.86
CA THR A 485 30.24 32.58 1.52
C THR A 485 29.98 31.10 1.78
N GLY A 486 30.73 30.21 1.14
CA GLY A 486 30.48 28.77 1.15
C GLY A 486 29.36 28.33 0.21
N LEU A 487 28.86 29.23 -0.65
CA LEU A 487 27.76 28.96 -1.56
C LEU A 487 28.12 27.82 -2.51
N SER A 488 27.25 26.81 -2.55
CA SER A 488 27.42 25.64 -3.39
C SER A 488 26.18 25.38 -4.23
N VAL A 489 26.37 24.59 -5.29
CA VAL A 489 25.28 24.09 -6.12
C VAL A 489 25.48 22.60 -6.35
N ARG A 490 24.36 21.88 -6.47
CA ARG A 490 24.34 20.51 -6.98
C ARG A 490 23.92 20.52 -8.44
N LEU A 491 24.77 19.96 -9.29
CA LEU A 491 24.51 19.77 -10.71
C LEU A 491 23.92 18.39 -10.95
N TYR A 492 22.93 18.32 -11.85
CA TYR A 492 22.34 17.07 -12.37
C TYR A 492 22.47 17.06 -13.89
N LEU A 493 23.10 16.00 -14.41
CA LEU A 493 23.30 15.76 -15.83
C LEU A 493 22.53 14.48 -16.23
N PRO A 494 21.43 14.61 -16.99
CA PRO A 494 20.70 13.45 -17.49
C PRO A 494 21.51 12.72 -18.57
N LYS A 495 21.10 11.49 -18.88
CA LYS A 495 21.75 10.68 -19.92
C LYS A 495 21.71 11.39 -21.28
N ILE A 496 22.88 11.71 -21.81
CA ILE A 496 23.01 12.38 -23.10
C ILE A 496 22.74 11.38 -24.23
N GLN A 497 21.58 11.52 -24.89
CA GLN A 497 21.20 10.69 -26.04
C GLN A 497 21.87 11.15 -27.34
N GLU A 498 22.01 12.48 -27.53
CA GLU A 498 22.60 13.10 -28.72
C GLU A 498 23.75 14.04 -28.31
N PRO A 499 25.03 13.60 -28.36
CA PRO A 499 26.16 14.40 -27.89
C PRO A 499 26.38 15.74 -28.60
N SER A 500 25.83 15.90 -29.81
CA SER A 500 25.91 17.14 -30.59
C SER A 500 24.89 18.21 -30.18
N LYS A 501 23.90 17.86 -29.34
CA LYS A 501 22.81 18.75 -28.94
C LYS A 501 22.90 19.09 -27.47
N LYS A 502 23.04 20.39 -27.18
CA LYS A 502 22.98 20.92 -25.82
C LYS A 502 21.56 20.92 -25.29
N LEU A 503 21.41 20.63 -24.00
CA LEU A 503 20.15 20.55 -23.28
C LEU A 503 19.82 21.89 -22.59
N PRO A 504 18.54 22.25 -22.40
CA PRO A 504 18.18 23.41 -21.60
C PRO A 504 18.75 23.35 -20.19
N VAL A 505 19.02 24.51 -19.60
CA VAL A 505 19.52 24.60 -18.22
C VAL A 505 18.37 25.04 -17.31
N LEU A 506 18.16 24.32 -16.21
CA LEU A 506 17.19 24.68 -15.17
C LEU A 506 17.93 25.05 -13.88
N VAL A 507 17.75 26.27 -13.38
CA VAL A 507 18.21 26.63 -12.03
C VAL A 507 17.08 26.39 -11.04
N PHE A 508 17.31 25.53 -10.06
CA PHE A 508 16.31 25.13 -9.07
C PHE A 508 16.63 25.71 -7.69
N PHE A 509 15.64 26.30 -7.03
CA PHE A 509 15.72 26.82 -5.67
C PHE A 509 14.81 26.01 -4.77
N HIS A 510 15.35 25.43 -3.71
CA HIS A 510 14.58 24.61 -2.79
C HIS A 510 13.69 25.45 -1.85
N GLY A 511 12.58 24.87 -1.40
CA GLY A 511 11.72 25.38 -0.34
C GLY A 511 12.29 25.23 1.07
N GLY A 512 11.43 25.20 2.09
CA GLY A 512 11.84 25.13 3.50
C GLY A 512 11.78 26.47 4.26
N GLY A 513 11.04 27.45 3.73
CA GLY A 513 10.76 28.72 4.42
C GLY A 513 11.96 29.61 4.69
N PHE A 514 13.05 29.43 3.94
CA PHE A 514 14.35 30.04 4.20
C PHE A 514 15.02 29.58 5.50
N LEU A 515 14.45 28.59 6.19
CA LEU A 515 14.88 28.16 7.54
C LEU A 515 15.49 26.76 7.56
N ILE A 516 15.05 25.87 6.68
CA ILE A 516 15.43 24.44 6.63
C ILE A 516 15.64 23.96 5.18
N GLU A 517 16.04 22.69 5.02
CA GLU A 517 16.37 22.01 3.75
C GLU A 517 17.70 22.44 3.13
N SER A 518 18.13 21.73 2.08
CA SER A 518 19.35 21.97 1.32
C SER A 518 19.23 21.36 -0.08
N ALA A 519 20.07 21.79 -1.02
CA ALA A 519 20.07 21.24 -2.39
C ALA A 519 20.44 19.74 -2.44
N ASP A 520 21.14 19.24 -1.42
CA ASP A 520 21.57 17.85 -1.31
C ASP A 520 20.69 16.98 -0.40
N SER A 521 19.64 17.54 0.20
CA SER A 521 18.71 16.79 1.05
C SER A 521 18.02 15.68 0.26
N SER A 522 17.67 14.57 0.91
CA SER A 522 16.95 13.48 0.26
C SER A 522 15.62 13.95 -0.34
N THR A 523 14.96 14.93 0.28
CA THR A 523 13.74 15.54 -0.22
C THR A 523 13.95 16.14 -1.60
N TYR A 524 14.94 17.02 -1.75
CA TYR A 524 15.19 17.72 -3.01
C TYR A 524 15.94 16.88 -4.02
N HIS A 525 16.88 16.02 -3.60
CA HIS A 525 17.55 15.11 -4.50
C HIS A 525 16.57 14.15 -5.17
N ASN A 526 15.66 13.54 -4.40
CA ASN A 526 14.68 12.59 -4.94
C ASN A 526 13.61 13.25 -5.82
N TYR A 527 13.45 14.56 -5.74
CA TYR A 527 12.57 15.33 -6.62
C TYR A 527 13.29 15.81 -7.89
N VAL A 528 14.45 16.45 -7.73
CA VAL A 528 15.19 17.10 -8.82
C VAL A 528 15.85 16.07 -9.76
N ASN A 529 16.29 14.93 -9.25
CA ASN A 529 16.92 13.88 -10.04
C ASN A 529 15.97 13.32 -11.13
N PRO A 530 14.78 12.77 -10.82
CA PRO A 530 13.85 12.31 -11.85
C PRO A 530 13.32 13.45 -12.72
N LEU A 531 13.20 14.68 -12.20
CA LEU A 531 12.85 15.86 -13.00
C LEU A 531 13.89 16.12 -14.10
N ALA A 532 15.18 16.06 -13.77
CA ALA A 532 16.27 16.23 -14.75
C ALA A 532 16.19 15.20 -15.87
N ALA A 533 15.92 13.93 -15.51
CA ALA A 533 15.75 12.82 -16.46
C ALA A 533 14.53 13.01 -17.37
N ALA A 534 13.35 13.26 -16.77
CA ALA A 534 12.09 13.34 -17.49
C ALA A 534 12.00 14.56 -18.41
N ALA A 535 12.51 15.71 -17.96
CA ALA A 535 12.52 16.94 -18.75
C ALA A 535 13.70 17.01 -19.73
N GLY A 536 14.73 16.18 -19.57
CA GLY A 536 15.93 16.21 -20.40
C GLY A 536 16.69 17.53 -20.27
N VAL A 537 16.90 17.99 -19.04
CA VAL A 537 17.54 19.28 -18.71
C VAL A 537 18.74 19.11 -17.79
N VAL A 538 19.75 19.96 -17.94
CA VAL A 538 20.82 20.07 -16.94
C VAL A 538 20.31 20.93 -15.80
N VAL A 539 20.25 20.39 -14.58
CA VAL A 539 19.76 21.15 -13.42
C VAL A 539 20.92 21.67 -12.58
N VAL A 540 20.82 22.94 -12.17
CA VAL A 540 21.67 23.59 -11.17
C VAL A 540 20.80 23.87 -9.94
N SER A 541 20.87 23.00 -8.94
CA SER A 541 20.16 23.17 -7.67
C SER A 541 21.00 24.01 -6.71
N VAL A 542 20.49 25.17 -6.29
CA VAL A 542 21.27 26.14 -5.49
C VAL A 542 21.08 25.90 -4.00
N ASP A 543 22.19 25.74 -3.28
CA ASP A 543 22.22 25.54 -1.82
C ASP A 543 22.44 26.89 -1.11
N TYR A 544 21.37 27.68 -1.01
CA TYR A 544 21.43 29.04 -0.48
C TYR A 544 21.50 29.05 1.06
N ARG A 545 22.10 30.09 1.64
CA ARG A 545 22.22 30.20 3.10
C ARG A 545 20.88 30.47 3.78
N LEU A 546 20.68 29.82 4.93
CA LEU A 546 19.43 29.84 5.69
C LEU A 546 19.44 30.86 6.84
N ALA A 547 18.26 31.39 7.16
CA ALA A 547 17.98 32.11 8.40
C ALA A 547 17.79 31.11 9.57
N PRO A 548 18.03 31.53 10.83
CA PRO A 548 18.43 32.87 11.28
C PRO A 548 19.93 33.19 11.15
N GLU A 549 20.79 32.23 10.84
CA GLU A 549 22.25 32.44 10.77
C GLU A 549 22.62 33.44 9.66
N HIS A 550 21.88 33.40 8.56
CA HIS A 550 21.98 34.32 7.44
C HIS A 550 20.59 34.87 7.07
N PRO A 551 20.11 35.92 7.76
CA PRO A 551 18.80 36.51 7.49
C PRO A 551 18.69 37.04 6.05
N LEU A 552 17.46 37.15 5.54
CA LEU A 552 17.18 37.76 4.25
C LEU A 552 17.73 39.20 4.20
N PRO A 553 18.42 39.61 3.12
CA PRO A 553 18.36 39.03 1.78
C PRO A 553 19.43 37.97 1.42
N ALA A 554 20.16 37.38 2.37
CA ALA A 554 21.28 36.46 2.07
C ALA A 554 20.90 35.33 1.08
N ALA A 555 19.76 34.66 1.29
CA ALA A 555 19.27 33.63 0.38
C ALA A 555 19.03 34.16 -1.05
N TYR A 556 18.43 35.35 -1.20
CA TYR A 556 18.23 35.95 -2.52
C TYR A 556 19.54 36.34 -3.20
N ASP A 557 20.53 36.83 -2.44
CA ASP A 557 21.83 37.21 -2.98
C ASP A 557 22.61 35.97 -3.44
N ASP A 558 22.53 34.89 -2.66
CA ASP A 558 23.10 33.58 -3.02
C ASP A 558 22.42 32.99 -4.26
N SER A 559 21.09 33.02 -4.32
CA SER A 559 20.33 32.58 -5.49
C SER A 559 20.64 33.39 -6.75
N TRP A 560 20.82 34.71 -6.60
CA TRP A 560 21.23 35.58 -7.70
C TRP A 560 22.64 35.24 -8.19
N ALA A 561 23.58 35.02 -7.27
CA ALA A 561 24.93 34.58 -7.62
C ALA A 561 24.93 33.21 -8.31
N GLY A 562 24.11 32.26 -7.82
CA GLY A 562 23.92 30.94 -8.43
C GLY A 562 23.34 31.02 -9.85
N LEU A 563 22.36 31.88 -10.07
CA LEU A 563 21.78 32.13 -11.40
C LEU A 563 22.82 32.71 -12.38
N LEU A 564 23.58 33.72 -11.95
CA LEU A 564 24.65 34.32 -12.75
C LEU A 564 25.75 33.30 -13.06
N TRP A 565 26.12 32.47 -12.07
CA TRP A 565 27.10 31.42 -12.24
C TRP A 565 26.64 30.37 -13.26
N ALA A 566 25.40 29.89 -13.15
CA ALA A 566 24.82 28.93 -14.09
C ALA A 566 24.80 29.49 -15.52
N ALA A 567 24.40 30.75 -15.69
CA ALA A 567 24.36 31.42 -16.98
C ALA A 567 25.74 31.67 -17.59
N SER A 568 26.79 31.76 -16.77
CA SER A 568 28.16 31.94 -17.25
C SER A 568 28.75 30.68 -17.90
N ALA A 569 28.12 29.51 -17.68
CA ALA A 569 28.57 28.21 -18.18
C ALA A 569 30.04 27.89 -17.91
N GLN A 570 30.58 28.32 -16.76
CA GLN A 570 31.99 28.11 -16.41
C GLN A 570 32.31 26.65 -16.01
N ASP A 571 31.32 25.88 -15.57
CA ASP A 571 31.48 24.45 -15.28
C ASP A 571 31.50 23.61 -16.56
N GLY A 572 32.32 22.54 -16.60
CA GLY A 572 32.46 21.67 -17.77
C GLY A 572 31.15 21.04 -18.24
N TRP A 573 30.25 20.60 -17.34
CA TRP A 573 28.96 20.03 -17.74
C TRP A 573 28.05 21.07 -18.37
N LEU A 574 28.04 22.30 -17.85
CA LEU A 574 27.29 23.40 -18.42
C LEU A 574 27.90 23.86 -19.75
N ALA A 575 29.22 23.94 -19.86
CA ALA A 575 29.92 24.33 -21.07
C ALA A 575 29.75 23.32 -22.21
N GLU A 576 29.76 22.01 -21.90
CA GLU A 576 29.68 20.93 -22.90
C GLU A 576 28.23 20.57 -23.23
N HIS A 577 27.37 20.46 -22.22
CA HIS A 577 26.02 19.89 -22.37
C HIS A 577 24.89 20.88 -22.12
N GLY A 578 25.14 22.03 -21.48
CA GLY A 578 24.13 23.05 -21.19
C GLY A 578 23.99 24.11 -22.29
N ASP A 579 22.74 24.42 -22.65
CA ASP A 579 22.33 25.54 -23.48
C ASP A 579 21.80 26.68 -22.60
N VAL A 580 22.68 27.58 -22.19
CA VAL A 580 22.33 28.75 -21.36
C VAL A 580 21.52 29.81 -22.11
N SER A 581 21.35 29.69 -23.43
CA SER A 581 20.37 30.53 -24.15
C SER A 581 18.93 30.09 -23.91
N ARG A 582 18.77 28.85 -23.40
CA ARG A 582 17.51 28.21 -22.99
C ARG A 582 17.51 27.96 -21.48
N LEU A 583 17.62 29.07 -20.73
CA LEU A 583 17.71 29.07 -19.28
C LEU A 583 16.31 29.17 -18.65
N PHE A 584 16.00 28.22 -17.79
CA PHE A 584 14.78 28.19 -16.98
C PHE A 584 15.12 28.34 -15.51
N ILE A 585 14.19 28.90 -14.73
CA ILE A 585 14.30 28.94 -13.27
C ILE A 585 13.05 28.33 -12.64
N ALA A 586 13.22 27.59 -11.54
CA ALA A 586 12.12 26.95 -10.83
C ALA A 586 12.37 26.90 -9.33
N GLY A 587 11.30 26.77 -8.56
CA GLY A 587 11.38 26.52 -7.13
C GLY A 587 10.02 26.34 -6.49
N ASP A 588 10.02 25.69 -5.33
CA ASP A 588 8.84 25.41 -4.52
C ASP A 588 8.81 26.28 -3.26
N SER A 589 7.62 26.74 -2.84
CA SER A 589 7.44 27.44 -1.57
C SER A 589 8.37 28.65 -1.46
N ALA A 590 9.30 28.70 -0.49
CA ALA A 590 10.32 29.75 -0.41
C ALA A 590 11.20 29.85 -1.67
N GLY A 591 11.50 28.72 -2.33
CA GLY A 591 12.17 28.69 -3.62
C GLY A 591 11.34 29.30 -4.75
N GLY A 592 10.01 29.10 -4.74
CA GLY A 592 9.09 29.76 -5.66
C GLY A 592 9.03 31.28 -5.43
N ASN A 593 9.16 31.73 -4.17
CA ASN A 593 9.33 33.14 -3.84
C ASN A 593 10.67 33.71 -4.35
N ILE A 594 11.77 32.95 -4.23
CA ILE A 594 13.08 33.30 -4.81
C ILE A 594 12.98 33.48 -6.32
N VAL A 595 12.31 32.57 -7.04
CA VAL A 595 12.09 32.69 -8.50
C VAL A 595 11.49 34.06 -8.86
N HIS A 596 10.47 34.50 -8.13
CA HIS A 596 9.85 35.81 -8.34
C HIS A 596 10.83 36.97 -8.13
N ASP A 597 11.63 36.94 -7.05
CA ASP A 597 12.65 37.96 -6.80
C ASP A 597 13.74 37.97 -7.90
N MET A 598 14.16 36.81 -8.40
CA MET A 598 15.15 36.72 -9.49
C MET A 598 14.63 37.37 -10.78
N LEU A 599 13.35 37.17 -11.11
CA LEU A 599 12.72 37.81 -12.27
C LEU A 599 12.65 39.33 -12.12
N LEU A 600 12.35 39.84 -10.93
CA LEU A 600 12.34 41.28 -10.64
C LEU A 600 13.75 41.89 -10.72
N ARG A 601 14.76 41.19 -10.18
CA ARG A 601 16.16 41.61 -10.26
C ARG A 601 16.65 41.64 -11.71
N ALA A 602 16.36 40.61 -12.50
CA ALA A 602 16.72 40.58 -13.92
C ALA A 602 16.04 41.70 -14.73
N ALA A 603 14.79 42.03 -14.40
CA ALA A 603 14.07 43.15 -15.02
C ALA A 603 14.67 44.53 -14.66
N SER A 604 15.11 44.71 -13.41
CA SER A 604 15.53 46.02 -12.89
C SER A 604 17.02 46.29 -13.08
N ASN A 605 17.87 45.27 -12.88
CA ASN A 605 19.34 45.40 -12.83
C ASN A 605 20.03 44.85 -14.09
N GLY A 606 19.28 44.25 -15.01
CA GLY A 606 19.82 43.39 -16.06
C GLY A 606 20.23 42.02 -15.51
N GLY A 607 20.40 41.04 -16.40
CA GLY A 607 20.69 39.65 -16.03
C GLY A 607 20.70 38.73 -17.25
N PRO A 608 20.88 37.41 -17.05
CA PRO A 608 20.78 36.44 -18.12
C PRO A 608 19.35 36.40 -18.68
N ARG A 609 19.19 36.05 -19.96
CA ARG A 609 17.88 35.85 -20.58
C ARG A 609 17.24 34.60 -19.99
N ILE A 610 16.09 34.75 -19.35
CA ILE A 610 15.30 33.66 -18.77
C ILE A 610 14.18 33.30 -19.75
N GLU A 611 14.25 32.12 -20.36
CA GLU A 611 13.24 31.62 -21.31
C GLU A 611 11.93 31.29 -20.58
N GLY A 612 12.00 30.73 -19.36
CA GLY A 612 10.81 30.51 -18.56
C GLY A 612 11.02 30.34 -17.06
N ALA A 613 9.96 30.58 -16.30
CA ALA A 613 9.93 30.47 -14.85
C ALA A 613 8.81 29.55 -14.36
N LEU A 614 9.10 28.71 -13.37
CA LEU A 614 8.15 27.80 -12.74
C LEU A 614 8.06 28.10 -11.25
N LEU A 615 6.95 28.67 -10.81
CA LEU A 615 6.67 28.93 -9.41
C LEU A 615 5.73 27.84 -8.90
N LEU A 616 6.26 26.92 -8.10
CA LEU A 616 5.49 25.81 -7.52
C LEU A 616 5.05 26.24 -6.12
N HIS A 617 3.74 26.28 -5.87
CA HIS A 617 3.08 26.79 -4.64
C HIS A 617 3.91 27.87 -3.92
N PRO A 618 4.20 29.00 -4.61
CA PRO A 618 5.17 29.96 -4.12
C PRO A 618 4.75 30.55 -2.79
N TRP A 619 5.70 30.78 -1.91
CA TRP A 619 5.42 31.37 -0.60
C TRP A 619 5.14 32.87 -0.76
N PHE A 620 3.89 33.23 -1.00
CA PHE A 620 3.39 34.60 -0.93
C PHE A 620 2.43 34.76 0.24
N GLY A 621 2.53 35.87 0.97
CA GLY A 621 1.64 36.18 2.10
C GLY A 621 1.26 37.65 2.16
N GLY A 622 0.72 38.09 3.29
CA GLY A 622 0.32 39.48 3.49
C GLY A 622 -0.46 39.68 4.78
N SER A 623 -0.56 40.94 5.23
CA SER A 623 -1.34 41.31 6.42
C SER A 623 -2.84 41.13 6.22
N THR A 624 -3.30 41.33 4.99
CA THR A 624 -4.71 41.29 4.59
C THR A 624 -5.05 39.88 4.12
N VAL A 625 -5.92 39.19 4.86
CA VAL A 625 -6.41 37.85 4.50
C VAL A 625 -7.32 37.94 3.28
N LEU A 626 -7.03 37.17 2.24
CA LEU A 626 -7.83 37.11 1.01
C LEU A 626 -9.00 36.14 1.15
N GLU A 627 -10.01 36.30 0.30
CA GLU A 627 -11.15 35.38 0.23
C GLU A 627 -10.67 33.96 -0.11
N GLY A 628 -10.99 32.98 0.74
CA GLY A 628 -10.55 31.59 0.62
C GLY A 628 -9.19 31.27 1.26
N GLU A 629 -8.51 32.25 1.87
CA GLU A 629 -7.25 32.05 2.59
C GLU A 629 -7.51 31.81 4.09
N PRO A 630 -6.97 30.73 4.71
CA PRO A 630 -7.10 30.52 6.14
C PRO A 630 -6.36 31.61 6.93
N PRO A 631 -7.02 32.34 7.87
CA PRO A 631 -6.37 33.38 8.67
C PRO A 631 -5.15 32.89 9.45
N ALA A 632 -5.16 31.63 9.89
CA ALA A 632 -4.04 31.01 10.58
C ALA A 632 -2.80 30.82 9.68
N ALA A 633 -3.01 30.52 8.38
CA ALA A 633 -1.92 30.38 7.42
C ALA A 633 -1.26 31.73 7.12
N ALA A 634 -2.06 32.79 6.94
CA ALA A 634 -1.56 34.15 6.76
C ALA A 634 -0.76 34.64 7.99
N ALA A 635 -1.25 34.35 9.21
CA ALA A 635 -0.54 34.70 10.44
C ALA A 635 0.78 33.94 10.60
N LEU A 636 0.79 32.64 10.30
CA LEU A 636 1.98 31.79 10.38
C LEU A 636 3.06 32.24 9.40
N THR A 637 2.68 32.46 8.15
CA THR A 637 3.61 32.85 7.08
C THR A 637 4.19 34.24 7.31
N GLY A 638 3.37 35.18 7.80
CA GLY A 638 3.85 36.49 8.23
C GLY A 638 4.84 36.42 9.40
N MET A 639 4.60 35.56 10.39
CA MET A 639 5.51 35.38 11.53
C MET A 639 6.86 34.78 11.10
N ILE A 640 6.84 33.73 10.27
CA ILE A 640 8.08 33.13 9.73
C ILE A 640 8.83 34.14 8.84
N TRP A 641 8.11 34.93 8.03
CA TRP A 641 8.72 35.98 7.23
C TRP A 641 9.44 37.04 8.08
N CYS A 642 8.79 37.54 9.13
CA CYS A 642 9.41 38.50 10.05
C CYS A 642 10.64 37.90 10.77
N TYR A 643 10.63 36.58 11.00
CA TYR A 643 11.77 35.88 11.59
C TYR A 643 12.93 35.72 10.59
N ALA A 644 12.65 35.34 9.34
CA ALA A 644 13.64 35.20 8.28
C ALA A 644 14.16 36.55 7.77
N CYS A 645 13.33 37.60 7.79
CA CYS A 645 13.65 38.96 7.36
C CYS A 645 13.34 39.97 8.48
N PRO A 646 14.17 40.04 9.54
CA PRO A 646 13.93 40.94 10.68
C PRO A 646 13.95 42.43 10.31
N GLY A 647 14.56 42.79 9.17
CA GLY A 647 14.60 44.15 8.61
C GLY A 647 13.45 44.50 7.66
N ALA A 648 12.42 43.66 7.52
CA ALA A 648 11.29 43.88 6.61
C ALA A 648 10.48 45.13 7.03
N SER A 649 10.66 46.24 6.31
CA SER A 649 10.02 47.54 6.63
C SER A 649 8.47 47.51 6.57
N GLY A 650 7.88 46.53 5.89
CA GLY A 650 6.44 46.27 5.82
C GLY A 650 5.96 45.04 6.61
N GLY A 651 6.84 44.37 7.37
CA GLY A 651 6.51 43.10 8.02
C GLY A 651 6.00 42.06 7.01
N ALA A 652 4.80 41.53 7.24
CA ALA A 652 4.14 40.59 6.32
C ALA A 652 3.76 41.21 4.95
N ASP A 653 3.71 42.54 4.84
CA ASP A 653 3.47 43.27 3.58
C ASP A 653 4.76 43.76 2.90
N ASP A 654 5.92 43.22 3.27
CA ASP A 654 7.15 43.45 2.51
C ASP A 654 6.91 43.05 1.03
N PRO A 655 7.25 43.89 0.04
CA PRO A 655 6.99 43.61 -1.37
C PRO A 655 7.56 42.29 -1.91
N ARG A 656 8.58 41.71 -1.26
CA ARG A 656 9.14 40.40 -1.61
C ARG A 656 8.24 39.25 -1.14
N MET A 657 7.47 39.44 -0.08
CA MET A 657 6.52 38.47 0.49
C MET A 657 5.10 38.68 -0.01
N ASN A 658 4.69 39.94 -0.14
CA ASN A 658 3.38 40.35 -0.62
C ASN A 658 3.53 41.15 -1.92
N PRO A 659 3.56 40.48 -3.09
CA PRO A 659 3.61 41.16 -4.38
C PRO A 659 2.35 42.00 -4.69
N LEU A 660 1.30 41.89 -3.87
CA LEU A 660 0.06 42.67 -3.97
C LEU A 660 0.07 43.91 -3.05
N ALA A 661 1.12 44.11 -2.25
CA ALA A 661 1.19 45.22 -1.30
C ALA A 661 1.23 46.58 -2.04
N PRO A 662 0.63 47.64 -1.47
CA PRO A 662 0.75 48.98 -2.02
C PRO A 662 2.22 49.41 -2.16
N GLY A 663 2.65 49.71 -3.38
CA GLY A 663 4.04 50.06 -3.69
C GLY A 663 4.96 48.89 -4.07
N ALA A 664 4.42 47.66 -4.16
CA ALA A 664 5.14 46.54 -4.75
C ALA A 664 5.46 46.79 -6.24
N PRO A 665 6.58 46.25 -6.75
CA PRO A 665 6.93 46.35 -8.16
C PRO A 665 5.84 45.82 -9.10
N ALA A 666 5.68 46.49 -10.24
CA ALA A 666 4.77 46.11 -11.32
C ALA A 666 5.08 44.68 -11.84
N LEU A 667 4.14 43.75 -11.66
CA LEU A 667 4.28 42.34 -12.05
C LEU A 667 4.30 42.15 -13.58
N GLU A 668 3.83 43.14 -14.34
CA GLU A 668 3.80 43.16 -15.81
C GLU A 668 5.21 43.17 -16.44
N LYS A 669 6.25 43.39 -15.64
CA LYS A 669 7.63 43.59 -16.08
C LYS A 669 8.58 42.47 -15.66
N LEU A 670 8.07 41.33 -15.20
CA LEU A 670 8.93 40.18 -14.83
C LEU A 670 9.75 39.71 -16.04
N ALA A 671 11.06 39.53 -15.86
CA ALA A 671 11.99 39.23 -16.94
C ALA A 671 11.97 37.74 -17.36
N CYS A 672 10.85 37.26 -17.90
CA CYS A 672 10.75 35.94 -18.53
C CYS A 672 9.80 35.95 -19.74
N GLU A 673 9.98 35.01 -20.66
CA GLU A 673 9.09 34.86 -21.83
C GLU A 673 7.87 34.01 -21.53
N ARG A 674 7.99 33.08 -20.56
CA ARG A 674 6.93 32.14 -20.17
C ARG A 674 6.95 31.95 -18.66
N MET A 675 5.77 31.92 -18.04
CA MET A 675 5.65 31.67 -16.62
C MET A 675 4.57 30.63 -16.35
N LEU A 676 4.88 29.65 -15.51
CA LEU A 676 3.93 28.70 -14.95
C LEU A 676 3.87 28.92 -13.44
N VAL A 677 2.67 29.17 -12.92
CA VAL A 677 2.40 29.17 -11.48
C VAL A 677 1.50 27.99 -11.17
N ALA A 678 1.98 27.07 -10.33
CA ALA A 678 1.21 25.93 -9.85
C ALA A 678 0.84 26.17 -8.39
N ALA A 679 -0.41 25.96 -7.99
CA ALA A 679 -0.86 26.08 -6.61
C ALA A 679 -1.67 24.84 -6.22
N GLY A 680 -1.42 24.28 -5.03
CA GLY A 680 -2.20 23.15 -4.52
C GLY A 680 -3.60 23.61 -4.08
N GLN A 681 -4.66 22.88 -4.39
CA GLN A 681 -6.03 23.30 -4.01
C GLN A 681 -6.22 23.43 -2.49
N THR A 682 -5.56 22.58 -1.72
CA THR A 682 -5.60 22.58 -0.25
C THR A 682 -4.50 23.44 0.38
N ASP A 683 -3.67 24.10 -0.43
CA ASP A 683 -2.65 25.00 0.09
C ASP A 683 -3.31 26.23 0.71
N GLY A 684 -2.92 26.55 1.94
CA GLY A 684 -3.41 27.73 2.66
C GLY A 684 -3.09 29.05 1.94
N LEU A 685 -2.13 29.06 1.02
CA LEU A 685 -1.74 30.23 0.22
C LEU A 685 -2.33 30.24 -1.20
N ALA A 686 -3.08 29.20 -1.60
CA ALA A 686 -3.58 29.03 -2.96
C ALA A 686 -4.43 30.20 -3.48
N ALA A 687 -5.21 30.84 -2.59
CA ALA A 687 -6.01 32.02 -2.95
C ALA A 687 -5.12 33.20 -3.36
N ARG A 688 -3.97 33.36 -2.71
CA ARG A 688 -3.01 34.43 -2.94
C ARG A 688 -2.14 34.15 -4.16
N ASP A 689 -1.71 32.91 -4.35
CA ASP A 689 -0.99 32.48 -5.56
C ASP A 689 -1.82 32.72 -6.82
N ARG A 690 -3.12 32.40 -6.76
CA ARG A 690 -4.07 32.68 -7.85
C ARG A 690 -4.20 34.18 -8.11
N ALA A 691 -4.33 35.00 -7.07
CA ALA A 691 -4.45 36.45 -7.21
C ALA A 691 -3.21 37.09 -7.86
N ILE A 692 -2.01 36.64 -7.48
CA ILE A 692 -0.73 37.12 -8.04
C ILE A 692 -0.56 36.66 -9.49
N SER A 693 -0.92 35.39 -9.78
CA SER A 693 -0.92 34.86 -11.15
C SER A 693 -1.83 35.69 -12.07
N ILE A 694 -3.04 36.02 -11.60
CA ILE A 694 -3.99 36.83 -12.35
C ILE A 694 -3.44 38.26 -12.56
N GLN A 695 -2.89 38.92 -11.53
CA GLN A 695 -2.36 40.28 -11.67
C GLN A 695 -1.12 40.37 -12.56
N SER A 696 -0.19 39.41 -12.50
CA SER A 696 1.00 39.38 -13.37
C SER A 696 0.69 39.32 -14.87
N LEU A 697 -0.54 38.92 -15.23
CA LEU A 697 -0.99 38.75 -16.62
C LEU A 697 -1.82 39.95 -17.15
N ILE A 698 -2.43 40.77 -16.29
CA ILE A 698 -3.38 41.82 -16.70
C ILE A 698 -2.73 42.97 -17.51
N GLY A 699 -1.42 43.15 -17.47
CA GLY A 699 -0.74 44.18 -18.28
C GLY A 699 -0.08 43.71 -19.57
N SER A 700 -0.16 42.43 -19.92
CA SER A 700 0.24 41.93 -21.22
C SER A 700 -0.98 41.94 -22.15
N ALA A 701 -1.05 42.92 -23.07
CA ALA A 701 -2.20 43.11 -23.96
C ALA A 701 -2.51 41.90 -24.87
N ASP A 702 -1.61 40.91 -24.93
CA ASP A 702 -1.72 39.70 -25.77
C ASP A 702 -1.70 38.37 -24.98
N ALA A 703 -1.63 38.37 -23.64
CA ALA A 703 -1.61 37.12 -22.86
C ALA A 703 -2.99 36.78 -22.27
N THR A 704 -3.71 35.86 -22.90
CA THR A 704 -4.84 35.17 -22.25
C THR A 704 -4.31 34.14 -21.26
N PRO A 705 -4.67 34.18 -19.96
CA PRO A 705 -4.30 33.15 -19.01
C PRO A 705 -4.87 31.79 -19.47
N SER A 706 -4.00 30.83 -19.78
CA SER A 706 -4.39 29.43 -19.76
C SER A 706 -4.42 28.99 -18.30
N LEU A 707 -5.49 29.33 -17.59
CA LEU A 707 -5.76 28.80 -16.25
C LEU A 707 -6.09 27.31 -16.43
N VAL A 708 -5.04 26.49 -16.48
CA VAL A 708 -5.17 25.05 -16.39
C VAL A 708 -5.35 24.77 -14.91
N ALA A 709 -6.61 24.71 -14.47
CA ALA A 709 -6.90 24.08 -13.20
C ALA A 709 -6.42 22.64 -13.33
N MET A 710 -5.31 22.33 -12.67
CA MET A 710 -5.08 20.97 -12.16
C MET A 710 -6.12 20.82 -11.05
N GLU A 711 -7.40 20.69 -11.43
CA GLU A 711 -8.42 20.26 -10.50
C GLU A 711 -7.81 19.02 -9.84
N PRO A 712 -7.81 18.89 -8.51
CA PRO A 712 -8.05 17.57 -7.99
C PRO A 712 -9.40 17.27 -8.60
N HIS A 713 -9.40 16.57 -9.72
CA HIS A 713 -10.51 15.70 -9.97
C HIS A 713 -10.64 14.99 -8.64
N ALA A 714 -11.68 15.32 -7.89
CA ALA A 714 -12.24 14.39 -6.94
C ALA A 714 -12.42 13.18 -7.82
N ASP A 715 -11.43 12.32 -7.73
CA ASP A 715 -10.93 11.51 -8.82
C ASP A 715 -12.06 10.50 -8.92
N GLU A 716 -13.05 10.80 -9.79
CA GLU A 716 -14.36 10.16 -9.68
C GLU A 716 -14.09 8.71 -10.02
N VAL A 717 -14.17 7.86 -9.00
CA VAL A 717 -13.81 6.47 -9.13
C VAL A 717 -14.87 5.83 -10.01
N VAL A 718 -14.51 5.57 -11.27
CA VAL A 718 -15.40 4.86 -12.19
C VAL A 718 -15.33 3.37 -11.96
N PHE A 719 -14.22 2.85 -11.47
CA PHE A 719 -14.07 1.47 -11.02
C PHE A 719 -13.23 1.43 -9.74
N ASP A 720 -13.78 0.87 -8.67
CA ASP A 720 -13.08 0.65 -7.41
C ASP A 720 -12.98 -0.85 -7.18
N GLY A 721 -11.78 -1.41 -7.33
CA GLY A 721 -11.50 -2.82 -7.10
C GLY A 721 -10.42 -3.00 -6.04
N PRO A 722 -10.30 -4.22 -5.46
CA PRO A 722 -9.32 -4.48 -4.40
C PRO A 722 -7.86 -4.36 -4.88
N TYR A 723 -7.60 -4.51 -6.18
CA TYR A 723 -6.24 -4.51 -6.74
C TYR A 723 -5.86 -3.22 -7.45
N PHE A 724 -6.84 -2.51 -8.02
CA PHE A 724 -6.63 -1.24 -8.69
C PHE A 724 -7.91 -0.44 -8.76
N ARG A 725 -7.75 0.86 -8.89
CA ARG A 725 -8.81 1.86 -8.97
C ARG A 725 -8.65 2.64 -10.27
N ILE A 726 -9.75 2.77 -11.02
CA ILE A 726 -9.79 3.56 -12.25
C ILE A 726 -10.60 4.82 -11.98
N TYR A 727 -10.02 5.93 -12.37
CA TYR A 727 -10.60 7.26 -12.27
C TYR A 727 -11.16 7.71 -13.61
N LYS A 728 -12.18 8.56 -13.57
CA LYS A 728 -12.85 9.08 -14.77
C LYS A 728 -11.91 9.79 -15.75
N ASN A 729 -10.83 10.37 -15.24
CA ASN A 729 -9.78 11.02 -16.04
C ASN A 729 -8.81 10.02 -16.70
N GLY A 730 -9.03 8.71 -16.54
CA GLY A 730 -8.19 7.65 -17.10
C GLY A 730 -6.99 7.27 -16.22
N LYS A 731 -6.78 7.95 -15.09
CA LYS A 731 -5.76 7.55 -14.10
C LYS A 731 -6.12 6.17 -13.53
N VAL A 732 -5.10 5.37 -13.26
CA VAL A 732 -5.24 4.08 -12.58
C VAL A 732 -4.29 4.03 -11.40
N ASP A 733 -4.83 3.86 -10.19
CA ASP A 733 -4.02 3.54 -9.00
C ASP A 733 -3.96 2.01 -8.86
N ARG A 734 -2.75 1.46 -8.92
CA ARG A 734 -2.51 0.04 -8.62
C ARG A 734 -2.35 -0.12 -7.12
N LEU A 735 -3.42 -0.53 -6.45
CA LEU A 735 -3.49 -0.68 -4.99
C LEU A 735 -2.75 -1.93 -4.52
N HIS A 736 -2.57 -2.91 -5.41
CA HIS A 736 -1.77 -4.10 -5.17
C HIS A 736 -0.45 -4.01 -5.94
N ARG A 737 0.67 -4.05 -5.21
CA ARG A 737 2.00 -4.27 -5.79
C ARG A 737 2.33 -5.76 -5.63
N PRO A 738 2.42 -6.53 -6.73
CA PRO A 738 2.72 -7.96 -6.62
C PRO A 738 4.12 -8.15 -6.04
N LEU A 739 4.26 -9.10 -5.11
CA LEU A 739 5.57 -9.55 -4.64
C LEU A 739 6.35 -10.10 -5.83
N LEU A 740 7.57 -9.63 -6.05
CA LEU A 740 8.42 -10.12 -7.13
C LEU A 740 9.33 -11.23 -6.60
N VAL A 741 9.42 -12.32 -7.35
CA VAL A 741 10.30 -13.45 -7.05
C VAL A 741 11.49 -13.40 -7.98
N ALA A 742 12.71 -13.47 -7.45
CA ALA A 742 13.90 -13.57 -8.29
C ALA A 742 13.92 -14.90 -9.06
N ALA A 743 14.42 -14.89 -10.30
CA ALA A 743 14.64 -16.13 -11.02
C ALA A 743 15.74 -16.96 -10.34
N GLY A 744 15.55 -18.27 -10.27
CA GLY A 744 16.44 -19.15 -9.51
C GLY A 744 15.98 -20.61 -9.51
N VAL A 745 16.56 -21.39 -8.61
CA VAL A 745 16.20 -22.80 -8.40
C VAL A 745 15.14 -22.88 -7.30
N ASP A 746 14.07 -23.62 -7.57
CA ASP A 746 13.08 -23.98 -6.57
C ASP A 746 13.45 -25.31 -5.92
N ASP A 747 13.69 -25.29 -4.60
CA ASP A 747 14.12 -26.47 -3.87
C ASP A 747 13.02 -27.54 -3.73
N ALA A 748 11.75 -27.15 -3.78
CA ALA A 748 10.61 -28.06 -3.62
C ALA A 748 10.32 -28.84 -4.92
N THR A 749 10.33 -28.16 -6.06
CA THR A 749 10.02 -28.76 -7.36
C THR A 749 11.27 -29.16 -8.15
N GLY A 750 12.42 -28.55 -7.86
CA GLY A 750 13.65 -28.67 -8.64
C GLY A 750 13.60 -27.93 -9.98
N VAL A 751 12.58 -27.10 -10.22
CA VAL A 751 12.48 -26.25 -11.41
C VAL A 751 13.51 -25.13 -11.32
N VAL A 752 14.18 -24.83 -12.44
CA VAL A 752 15.09 -23.69 -12.54
C VAL A 752 14.46 -22.63 -13.44
N SER A 753 14.58 -21.36 -13.06
CA SER A 753 14.06 -20.24 -13.84
C SER A 753 15.12 -19.21 -14.18
N LYS A 754 14.93 -18.47 -15.28
CA LYS A 754 15.75 -17.33 -15.68
C LYS A 754 14.89 -16.26 -16.38
N ASP A 755 15.31 -15.00 -16.29
CA ASP A 755 14.70 -13.90 -17.02
C ASP A 755 15.50 -13.56 -18.27
N VAL A 756 14.80 -13.34 -19.40
CA VAL A 756 15.40 -12.97 -20.68
C VAL A 756 14.73 -11.72 -21.20
N VAL A 757 15.49 -10.62 -21.29
CA VAL A 757 15.03 -9.36 -21.87
C VAL A 757 14.99 -9.49 -23.39
N LEU A 758 13.81 -9.34 -23.98
CA LEU A 758 13.61 -9.40 -25.42
C LEU A 758 13.77 -8.03 -26.07
N ASP A 759 13.34 -6.97 -25.39
CA ASP A 759 13.49 -5.59 -25.83
C ASP A 759 13.64 -4.65 -24.63
N ALA A 760 14.86 -4.14 -24.43
CA ALA A 760 15.18 -3.22 -23.34
C ALA A 760 14.54 -1.82 -23.51
N GLY A 761 14.19 -1.42 -24.74
CA GLY A 761 13.55 -0.13 -25.01
C GLY A 761 12.09 -0.09 -24.57
N THR A 762 11.41 -1.23 -24.62
CA THR A 762 10.02 -1.39 -24.16
C THR A 762 9.91 -2.03 -22.77
N GLY A 763 11.00 -2.60 -22.25
CA GLY A 763 10.99 -3.37 -21.00
C GLY A 763 10.38 -4.76 -21.15
N LEU A 764 10.20 -5.25 -22.39
CA LEU A 764 9.66 -6.58 -22.66
C LEU A 764 10.68 -7.65 -22.26
N PHE A 765 10.31 -8.50 -21.33
CA PHE A 765 11.07 -9.68 -20.94
C PHE A 765 10.16 -10.90 -20.79
N VAL A 766 10.77 -12.06 -20.74
CA VAL A 766 10.10 -13.32 -20.43
C VAL A 766 10.82 -14.03 -19.30
N ARG A 767 10.06 -14.74 -18.47
CA ARG A 767 10.62 -15.70 -17.51
C ARG A 767 10.51 -17.11 -18.07
N VAL A 768 11.63 -17.80 -18.18
CA VAL A 768 11.71 -19.17 -18.68
C VAL A 768 11.85 -20.13 -17.50
N PHE A 769 11.02 -21.17 -17.44
CA PHE A 769 11.08 -22.23 -16.43
C PHE A 769 11.47 -23.56 -17.08
N LEU A 770 12.48 -24.21 -16.51
CA LEU A 770 13.00 -25.51 -16.93
C LEU A 770 12.79 -26.53 -15.80
N PRO A 771 11.92 -27.54 -15.99
CA PRO A 771 11.71 -28.56 -14.96
C PRO A 771 12.89 -29.54 -14.88
N LYS A 772 13.01 -30.20 -13.73
CA LYS A 772 14.02 -31.25 -13.52
C LYS A 772 13.80 -32.42 -14.47
N VAL A 773 14.74 -32.63 -15.39
CA VAL A 773 14.72 -33.76 -16.32
C VAL A 773 15.11 -35.05 -15.56
N GLN A 774 14.14 -35.77 -15.00
CA GLN A 774 14.37 -37.10 -14.39
C GLN A 774 14.43 -38.17 -15.48
N ASP A 775 15.54 -38.92 -15.55
CA ASP A 775 15.75 -40.19 -16.28
C ASP A 775 14.94 -40.36 -17.60
N GLN A 776 14.76 -39.28 -18.36
CA GLN A 776 14.15 -39.36 -19.69
C GLN A 776 15.23 -39.81 -20.66
N GLU A 777 14.84 -40.68 -21.61
CA GLU A 777 15.71 -41.13 -22.69
C GLU A 777 16.51 -39.94 -23.25
N THR A 778 17.84 -40.04 -23.14
CA THR A 778 18.77 -39.01 -23.60
C THR A 778 18.40 -38.56 -25.01
N GLY A 779 17.99 -37.29 -25.16
CA GLY A 779 17.68 -36.67 -26.46
C GLY A 779 16.20 -36.29 -26.71
N LYS A 780 15.26 -36.59 -25.80
CA LYS A 780 13.87 -36.15 -25.95
C LYS A 780 13.66 -34.71 -25.46
N LYS A 781 13.20 -33.82 -26.36
CA LYS A 781 12.87 -32.42 -26.02
C LYS A 781 11.47 -32.31 -25.40
N LEU A 782 11.31 -31.36 -24.48
CA LEU A 782 10.09 -31.00 -23.77
C LEU A 782 9.23 -30.07 -24.62
N PRO A 783 7.91 -30.21 -24.64
CA PRO A 783 7.04 -29.22 -25.27
C PRO A 783 7.20 -27.83 -24.64
N VAL A 784 6.93 -26.79 -25.43
CA VAL A 784 7.07 -25.40 -25.00
C VAL A 784 5.68 -24.81 -24.73
N LEU A 785 5.46 -24.33 -23.51
CA LEU A 785 4.25 -23.61 -23.11
C LEU A 785 4.56 -22.11 -23.01
N VAL A 786 3.95 -21.30 -23.87
CA VAL A 786 4.00 -19.83 -23.76
C VAL A 786 2.78 -19.37 -22.96
N TYR A 787 3.02 -18.73 -21.82
CA TYR A 787 1.98 -18.29 -20.90
C TYR A 787 1.86 -16.77 -20.87
N PHE A 788 0.62 -16.27 -20.98
CA PHE A 788 0.28 -14.86 -20.85
C PHE A 788 -0.50 -14.66 -19.55
N HIS A 789 0.01 -13.84 -18.64
CA HIS A 789 -0.62 -13.60 -17.35
C HIS A 789 -1.92 -12.78 -17.48
N GLY A 790 -2.85 -12.97 -16.55
CA GLY A 790 -4.05 -12.16 -16.38
C GLY A 790 -3.78 -10.78 -15.77
N GLY A 791 -4.73 -10.27 -14.96
CA GLY A 791 -4.61 -8.94 -14.34
C GLY A 791 -5.30 -7.81 -15.11
N GLY A 792 -6.27 -8.14 -15.97
CA GLY A 792 -7.10 -7.15 -16.67
C GLY A 792 -6.35 -6.25 -17.65
N PHE A 793 -5.15 -6.66 -18.10
CA PHE A 793 -4.16 -5.86 -18.83
C PHE A 793 -3.53 -4.71 -18.01
N ILE A 794 -3.82 -4.61 -16.72
CA ILE A 794 -3.50 -3.44 -15.89
C ILE A 794 -2.45 -3.78 -14.82
N ILE A 795 -2.50 -4.96 -14.24
CA ILE A 795 -1.64 -5.39 -13.11
C ILE A 795 -0.93 -6.71 -13.40
N GLU A 796 -0.11 -7.14 -12.43
CA GLU A 796 0.70 -8.37 -12.44
C GLU A 796 1.90 -8.33 -13.38
N SER A 797 2.79 -9.31 -13.22
CA SER A 797 4.02 -9.45 -13.99
C SER A 797 4.44 -10.93 -14.08
N ALA A 798 5.29 -11.27 -15.05
CA ALA A 798 5.78 -12.64 -15.21
C ALA A 798 6.65 -13.11 -14.04
N ASP A 799 7.23 -12.18 -13.29
CA ASP A 799 8.06 -12.40 -12.11
C ASP A 799 7.32 -12.24 -10.78
N SER A 800 6.03 -11.91 -10.80
CA SER A 800 5.19 -11.92 -9.60
C SER A 800 5.16 -13.30 -8.94
N ALA A 801 5.03 -13.34 -7.61
CA ALA A 801 4.93 -14.58 -6.85
C ALA A 801 3.73 -15.43 -7.30
N THR A 802 2.61 -14.80 -7.61
CA THR A 802 1.40 -15.44 -8.13
C THR A 802 1.69 -16.27 -9.38
N TYR A 803 2.27 -15.64 -10.41
CA TYR A 803 2.55 -16.33 -11.67
C TYR A 803 3.82 -17.19 -11.61
N HIS A 804 4.84 -16.78 -10.85
CA HIS A 804 6.04 -17.59 -10.62
C HIS A 804 5.66 -18.94 -10.01
N ASN A 805 4.94 -18.94 -8.87
CA ASN A 805 4.62 -20.16 -8.13
C ASN A 805 3.69 -21.08 -8.93
N TYR A 806 2.69 -20.50 -9.60
CA TYR A 806 1.79 -21.25 -10.46
C TYR A 806 2.55 -21.90 -11.62
N LEU A 807 3.34 -21.14 -12.37
CA LEU A 807 4.04 -21.65 -13.55
C LEU A 807 5.20 -22.57 -13.23
N ASN A 808 5.82 -22.41 -12.05
CA ASN A 808 6.75 -23.38 -11.51
C ASN A 808 6.05 -24.74 -11.28
N SER A 809 4.88 -24.72 -10.64
CA SER A 809 4.07 -25.93 -10.42
C SER A 809 3.61 -26.56 -11.75
N VAL A 810 3.21 -25.74 -12.74
CA VAL A 810 2.87 -26.21 -14.09
C VAL A 810 4.08 -26.87 -14.75
N ALA A 811 5.25 -26.23 -14.73
CA ALA A 811 6.47 -26.77 -15.33
C ALA A 811 6.82 -28.13 -14.74
N ALA A 812 6.78 -28.25 -13.41
CA ALA A 812 7.07 -29.47 -12.68
C ALA A 812 6.06 -30.60 -12.95
N ALA A 813 4.76 -30.30 -12.85
CA ALA A 813 3.70 -31.29 -12.97
C ALA A 813 3.47 -31.74 -14.42
N ALA A 814 3.54 -30.80 -15.38
CA ALA A 814 3.31 -31.10 -16.79
C ALA A 814 4.58 -31.65 -17.48
N GLY A 815 5.76 -31.39 -16.93
CA GLY A 815 7.04 -31.70 -17.59
C GLY A 815 7.23 -30.89 -18.86
N VAL A 816 6.95 -29.58 -18.81
CA VAL A 816 7.05 -28.66 -19.96
C VAL A 816 8.03 -27.53 -19.68
N LEU A 817 8.67 -27.03 -20.73
CA LEU A 817 9.42 -25.78 -20.66
C LEU A 817 8.41 -24.63 -20.76
N VAL A 818 8.36 -23.76 -19.76
CA VAL A 818 7.41 -22.64 -19.73
C VAL A 818 8.12 -21.34 -20.08
N VAL A 819 7.49 -20.51 -20.92
CA VAL A 819 7.90 -19.13 -21.22
C VAL A 819 6.76 -18.21 -20.77
N SER A 820 6.91 -17.57 -19.62
CA SER A 820 5.98 -16.59 -19.07
C SER A 820 6.28 -15.20 -19.60
N VAL A 821 5.31 -14.53 -20.22
CA VAL A 821 5.52 -13.25 -20.91
C VAL A 821 5.17 -12.07 -20.02
N ASN A 822 6.13 -11.15 -19.83
CA ASN A 822 5.90 -9.87 -19.13
C ASN A 822 5.59 -8.77 -20.14
N TYR A 823 4.34 -8.74 -20.62
CA TYR A 823 3.90 -7.74 -21.61
C TYR A 823 3.62 -6.39 -20.94
N ARG A 824 3.68 -5.29 -21.71
CA ARG A 824 3.42 -3.95 -21.17
C ARG A 824 1.96 -3.76 -20.77
N LEU A 825 1.74 -3.09 -19.64
CA LEU A 825 0.42 -2.89 -19.03
C LEU A 825 -0.23 -1.56 -19.46
N ALA A 826 -1.56 -1.55 -19.49
CA ALA A 826 -2.39 -0.37 -19.59
C ALA A 826 -2.57 0.30 -18.22
N PRO A 827 -2.84 1.62 -18.15
CA PRO A 827 -3.06 2.55 -19.27
C PRO A 827 -1.78 3.12 -19.91
N GLU A 828 -0.60 2.88 -19.35
CA GLU A 828 0.67 3.46 -19.84
C GLU A 828 0.99 2.97 -21.26
N ASN A 829 0.63 1.72 -21.56
CA ASN A 829 0.78 1.10 -22.87
C ASN A 829 -0.54 0.40 -23.26
N PRO A 830 -1.54 1.15 -23.77
CA PRO A 830 -2.84 0.56 -24.12
C PRO A 830 -2.70 -0.44 -25.28
N LEU A 831 -3.67 -1.35 -25.40
CA LEU A 831 -3.78 -2.29 -26.51
C LEU A 831 -3.79 -1.52 -27.85
N PRO A 832 -2.99 -1.95 -28.85
CA PRO A 832 -2.48 -3.32 -29.01
C PRO A 832 -1.10 -3.62 -28.40
N ALA A 833 -0.48 -2.75 -27.60
CA ALA A 833 0.89 -2.96 -27.11
C ALA A 833 1.10 -4.34 -26.45
N GLY A 834 0.24 -4.72 -25.51
CA GLY A 834 0.29 -6.04 -24.87
C GLY A 834 0.13 -7.22 -25.85
N TYR A 835 -0.66 -7.06 -26.92
CA TYR A 835 -0.78 -8.09 -27.97
C TYR A 835 0.48 -8.18 -28.84
N ASP A 836 1.11 -7.05 -29.14
CA ASP A 836 2.30 -7.00 -29.97
C ASP A 836 3.51 -7.56 -29.22
N ASP A 837 3.63 -7.25 -27.93
CA ASP A 837 4.62 -7.82 -27.01
C ASP A 837 4.45 -9.34 -26.90
N SER A 838 3.21 -9.79 -26.69
CA SER A 838 2.88 -11.23 -26.61
C SER A 838 3.17 -11.97 -27.91
N TRP A 839 2.92 -11.33 -29.06
CA TRP A 839 3.24 -11.89 -30.36
C TRP A 839 4.76 -11.97 -30.59
N ALA A 840 5.51 -10.93 -30.23
CA ALA A 840 6.96 -10.92 -30.30
C ALA A 840 7.58 -12.01 -29.42
N ALA A 841 7.09 -12.16 -28.18
CA ALA A 841 7.54 -13.21 -27.26
C ALA A 841 7.23 -14.62 -27.78
N LEU A 842 6.05 -14.85 -28.36
CA LEU A 842 5.70 -16.12 -28.99
C LEU A 842 6.61 -16.43 -30.19
N GLN A 843 6.88 -15.45 -31.05
CA GLN A 843 7.82 -15.63 -32.17
C GLN A 843 9.25 -15.93 -31.69
N TRP A 844 9.70 -15.23 -30.66
CA TRP A 844 10.98 -15.46 -30.02
C TRP A 844 11.08 -16.89 -29.45
N ALA A 845 10.06 -17.35 -28.72
CA ALA A 845 10.03 -18.69 -28.14
C ALA A 845 10.11 -19.78 -29.21
N VAL A 846 9.44 -19.62 -30.35
CA VAL A 846 9.48 -20.62 -31.43
C VAL A 846 10.78 -20.54 -32.25
N SER A 847 11.45 -19.40 -32.26
CA SER A 847 12.73 -19.26 -32.97
C SER A 847 13.88 -20.07 -32.35
N ALA A 848 13.72 -20.55 -31.11
CA ALA A 848 14.72 -21.29 -30.36
C ALA A 848 16.10 -20.59 -30.31
N GLN A 849 16.11 -19.25 -30.22
CA GLN A 849 17.34 -18.46 -30.06
C GLN A 849 17.94 -18.56 -28.65
N ASP A 850 17.15 -18.95 -27.66
CA ASP A 850 17.60 -19.17 -26.29
C ASP A 850 18.15 -20.59 -26.10
N ASP A 851 19.28 -20.72 -25.40
CA ASP A 851 19.95 -22.00 -25.19
C ASP A 851 19.05 -23.06 -24.51
N TRP A 852 18.21 -22.69 -23.53
CA TRP A 852 17.33 -23.65 -22.86
C TRP A 852 16.22 -24.14 -23.80
N ILE A 853 15.68 -23.25 -24.64
CA ILE A 853 14.69 -23.62 -25.65
C ILE A 853 15.35 -24.46 -26.74
N ALA A 854 16.55 -24.09 -27.19
CA ALA A 854 17.29 -24.81 -28.22
C ALA A 854 17.67 -26.23 -27.77
N GLU A 855 18.14 -26.39 -26.53
CA GLU A 855 18.60 -27.67 -25.99
C GLU A 855 17.45 -28.54 -25.50
N HIS A 856 16.47 -27.96 -24.79
CA HIS A 856 15.44 -28.71 -24.09
C HIS A 856 14.04 -28.56 -24.68
N GLY A 857 13.76 -27.54 -25.51
CA GLY A 857 12.43 -27.24 -26.05
C GLY A 857 12.12 -27.85 -27.42
N ASP A 858 10.96 -28.47 -27.56
CA ASP A 858 10.38 -28.95 -28.82
C ASP A 858 9.49 -27.87 -29.43
N THR A 859 10.07 -27.03 -30.29
CA THR A 859 9.35 -25.95 -30.97
C THR A 859 8.40 -26.42 -32.07
N ALA A 860 8.32 -27.73 -32.35
CA ALA A 860 7.23 -28.30 -33.15
C ALA A 860 5.97 -28.57 -32.30
N ARG A 861 6.11 -28.56 -30.97
CA ARG A 861 5.06 -28.82 -29.97
C ARG A 861 4.86 -27.63 -29.05
N VAL A 862 4.31 -26.56 -29.62
CA VAL A 862 4.07 -25.29 -28.91
C VAL A 862 2.64 -25.22 -28.42
N PHE A 863 2.48 -24.90 -27.14
CA PHE A 863 1.22 -24.62 -26.49
C PHE A 863 1.18 -23.15 -26.08
N VAL A 864 0.00 -22.55 -26.14
CA VAL A 864 -0.26 -21.21 -25.58
C VAL A 864 -1.31 -21.31 -24.48
N ALA A 865 -1.10 -20.60 -23.38
CA ALA A 865 -2.07 -20.54 -22.31
C ALA A 865 -2.13 -19.15 -21.68
N GLY A 866 -3.25 -18.86 -21.04
CA GLY A 866 -3.41 -17.64 -20.28
C GLY A 866 -4.75 -17.59 -19.57
N ASP A 867 -4.79 -16.81 -18.50
CA ASP A 867 -5.98 -16.60 -17.69
C ASP A 867 -6.52 -15.18 -17.82
N SER A 868 -7.83 -14.99 -17.70
CA SER A 868 -8.44 -13.65 -17.70
C SER A 868 -8.03 -12.84 -18.95
N ALA A 869 -7.39 -11.68 -18.78
CA ALA A 869 -6.79 -10.90 -19.86
C ALA A 869 -5.75 -11.70 -20.69
N GLY A 870 -4.95 -12.55 -20.07
CA GLY A 870 -4.06 -13.49 -20.76
C GLY A 870 -4.82 -14.51 -21.61
N GLY A 871 -5.99 -14.96 -21.16
CA GLY A 871 -6.90 -15.80 -21.95
C GLY A 871 -7.46 -15.07 -23.19
N ASN A 872 -7.68 -13.76 -23.08
CA ASN A 872 -8.00 -12.89 -24.21
C ASN A 872 -6.81 -12.76 -25.18
N ILE A 873 -5.59 -12.58 -24.67
CA ILE A 873 -4.35 -12.57 -25.47
C ILE A 873 -4.21 -13.88 -26.25
N VAL A 874 -4.42 -15.04 -25.62
CA VAL A 874 -4.39 -16.34 -26.31
C VAL A 874 -5.29 -16.34 -27.54
N HIS A 875 -6.54 -15.88 -27.41
CA HIS A 875 -7.46 -15.80 -28.53
C HIS A 875 -6.91 -14.95 -29.68
N GLU A 876 -6.38 -13.76 -29.40
CA GLU A 876 -5.75 -12.91 -30.41
C GLU A 876 -4.52 -13.57 -31.05
N MET A 877 -3.69 -14.28 -30.27
CA MET A 877 -2.52 -15.00 -30.79
C MET A 877 -2.92 -16.11 -31.77
N LEU A 878 -4.02 -16.83 -31.50
CA LEU A 878 -4.56 -17.86 -32.39
C LEU A 878 -5.01 -17.28 -33.74
N LEU A 879 -5.62 -16.10 -33.73
CA LEU A 879 -6.04 -15.40 -34.95
C LEU A 879 -4.84 -14.86 -35.74
N ARG A 880 -3.83 -14.32 -35.05
CA ARG A 880 -2.58 -13.88 -35.67
C ARG A 880 -1.80 -15.05 -36.28
N ALA A 881 -1.74 -16.20 -35.61
CA ALA A 881 -1.08 -17.41 -36.13
C ALA A 881 -1.69 -17.88 -37.45
N SER A 882 -3.02 -17.82 -37.56
CA SER A 882 -3.75 -18.18 -38.79
C SER A 882 -3.53 -17.23 -39.96
N SER A 883 -3.38 -15.93 -39.69
CA SER A 883 -3.28 -14.89 -40.73
C SER A 883 -1.85 -14.59 -41.19
N ASN A 884 -0.85 -14.76 -40.32
CA ASN A 884 0.53 -14.30 -40.58
C ASN A 884 1.54 -15.40 -40.94
N LYS A 885 1.10 -16.63 -41.27
CA LYS A 885 1.98 -17.81 -41.34
C LYS A 885 2.82 -17.95 -40.06
N GLY A 886 2.16 -17.75 -38.92
CA GLY A 886 2.79 -17.79 -37.61
C GLY A 886 3.25 -19.19 -37.20
N PRO A 887 3.84 -19.34 -36.00
CA PRO A 887 4.25 -20.64 -35.49
C PRO A 887 3.06 -21.61 -35.41
N ARG A 888 3.31 -22.91 -35.65
CA ARG A 888 2.29 -23.94 -35.47
C ARG A 888 2.01 -24.11 -33.97
N ILE A 889 0.76 -23.88 -33.57
CA ILE A 889 0.31 -24.06 -32.18
C ILE A 889 -0.42 -25.40 -32.09
N GLU A 890 0.13 -26.34 -31.32
CA GLU A 890 -0.47 -27.67 -31.10
C GLU A 890 -1.74 -27.56 -30.24
N GLY A 891 -1.70 -26.75 -29.19
CA GLY A 891 -2.83 -26.59 -28.27
C GLY A 891 -2.91 -25.21 -27.63
N ALA A 892 -4.13 -24.80 -27.29
CA ALA A 892 -4.41 -23.56 -26.59
C ALA A 892 -5.27 -23.81 -25.36
N ILE A 893 -4.92 -23.16 -24.24
CA ILE A 893 -5.64 -23.28 -22.98
C ILE A 893 -6.09 -21.89 -22.54
N VAL A 894 -7.40 -21.70 -22.47
CA VAL A 894 -8.01 -20.40 -22.18
C VAL A 894 -8.73 -20.51 -20.83
N LEU A 895 -8.12 -19.94 -19.79
CA LEU A 895 -8.61 -20.00 -18.41
C LEU A 895 -9.42 -18.74 -18.11
N HIS A 896 -10.69 -18.87 -17.72
CA HIS A 896 -11.53 -17.75 -17.28
C HIS A 896 -11.44 -16.50 -18.20
N PRO A 897 -11.62 -16.64 -19.53
CA PRO A 897 -11.22 -15.60 -20.46
C PRO A 897 -11.97 -14.29 -20.25
N PHE A 898 -11.22 -13.19 -20.32
CA PHE A 898 -11.78 -11.84 -20.28
C PHE A 898 -12.41 -11.47 -21.63
N PHE A 899 -13.67 -11.88 -21.80
CA PHE A 899 -14.53 -11.49 -22.90
C PHE A 899 -15.76 -10.73 -22.39
N GLY A 900 -16.38 -9.94 -23.25
CA GLY A 900 -17.56 -9.16 -22.92
C GLY A 900 -18.40 -8.82 -24.15
N GLY A 901 -19.24 -7.80 -24.00
CA GLY A 901 -20.08 -7.24 -25.05
C GLY A 901 -21.04 -6.21 -24.44
N SER A 902 -21.65 -5.36 -25.26
CA SER A 902 -22.60 -4.35 -24.77
C SER A 902 -23.96 -4.95 -24.41
N THR A 903 -24.34 -6.06 -25.06
CA THR A 903 -25.59 -6.78 -24.82
C THR A 903 -25.33 -7.93 -23.85
N ALA A 904 -26.03 -7.93 -22.71
CA ALA A 904 -25.98 -9.02 -21.73
C ALA A 904 -26.46 -10.34 -22.35
N ILE A 905 -25.83 -11.46 -21.96
CA ILE A 905 -26.22 -12.82 -22.38
C ILE A 905 -26.79 -13.63 -21.22
N ASP A 906 -27.51 -14.71 -21.53
CA ASP A 906 -28.11 -15.57 -20.50
C ASP A 906 -27.05 -16.10 -19.51
N GLY A 907 -27.29 -15.85 -18.21
CA GLY A 907 -26.41 -16.26 -17.12
C GLY A 907 -25.28 -15.29 -16.81
N GLU A 908 -25.19 -14.14 -17.50
CA GLU A 908 -24.27 -13.04 -17.16
C GLU A 908 -24.87 -12.18 -16.03
N SER A 909 -24.06 -11.78 -15.05
CA SER A 909 -24.53 -10.94 -13.93
C SER A 909 -24.76 -9.49 -14.37
N ASP A 910 -25.69 -8.79 -13.70
CA ASP A 910 -26.06 -7.40 -14.02
C ASP A 910 -24.87 -6.42 -14.00
N ASP A 911 -23.84 -6.72 -13.19
CA ASP A 911 -22.63 -5.90 -13.04
C ASP A 911 -21.52 -6.25 -14.04
N ALA A 912 -21.57 -7.40 -14.73
CA ALA A 912 -20.51 -7.87 -15.60
C ALA A 912 -20.30 -6.97 -16.83
N VAL A 913 -21.37 -6.54 -17.49
CA VAL A 913 -21.30 -5.65 -18.68
C VAL A 913 -20.73 -4.27 -18.32
N PRO A 914 -21.24 -3.55 -17.29
CA PRO A 914 -20.64 -2.29 -16.83
C PRO A 914 -19.16 -2.45 -16.41
N LYS A 915 -18.83 -3.53 -15.71
CA LYS A 915 -17.47 -3.82 -15.23
C LYS A 915 -16.51 -4.07 -16.39
N GLY A 916 -16.87 -4.95 -17.31
CA GLY A 916 -16.11 -5.24 -18.53
C GLY A 916 -15.90 -3.98 -19.39
N SER A 917 -16.91 -3.12 -19.49
CA SER A 917 -16.83 -1.86 -20.23
C SER A 917 -15.81 -0.88 -19.68
N LYS A 918 -15.76 -0.72 -18.36
CA LYS A 918 -14.79 0.17 -17.71
C LYS A 918 -13.36 -0.34 -17.85
N LEU A 919 -13.16 -1.64 -17.64
CA LEU A 919 -11.85 -2.27 -17.78
C LEU A 919 -11.36 -2.23 -19.23
N TRP A 920 -12.23 -2.52 -20.20
CA TRP A 920 -11.88 -2.48 -21.61
C TRP A 920 -11.60 -1.06 -22.12
N ALA A 921 -12.30 -0.04 -21.60
CA ALA A 921 -12.02 1.35 -21.94
C ALA A 921 -10.63 1.81 -21.49
N VAL A 922 -10.10 1.26 -20.39
CA VAL A 922 -8.72 1.52 -19.94
C VAL A 922 -7.72 0.72 -20.76
N ALA A 923 -8.00 -0.57 -21.00
CA ALA A 923 -7.11 -1.44 -21.75
C ALA A 923 -7.01 -1.04 -23.24
N CYS A 924 -8.11 -0.59 -23.84
CA CYS A 924 -8.19 -0.23 -25.26
C CYS A 924 -9.08 1.03 -25.49
N PRO A 925 -8.63 2.23 -25.07
CA PRO A 925 -9.41 3.48 -25.17
C PRO A 925 -9.80 3.89 -26.60
N GLY A 926 -9.13 3.33 -27.62
CA GLY A 926 -9.40 3.57 -29.04
C GLY A 926 -10.25 2.50 -29.74
N ALA A 927 -10.86 1.56 -29.01
CA ALA A 927 -11.68 0.50 -29.59
C ALA A 927 -12.91 1.09 -30.32
N ALA A 928 -12.98 0.90 -31.65
CA ALA A 928 -13.98 1.55 -32.51
C ALA A 928 -15.44 1.26 -32.11
N ASN A 929 -15.70 0.08 -31.52
CA ASN A 929 -17.02 -0.35 -31.07
C ASN A 929 -17.08 -0.57 -29.54
N GLY A 930 -16.16 0.04 -28.78
CA GLY A 930 -16.07 -0.18 -27.33
C GLY A 930 -15.92 -1.67 -26.99
N VAL A 931 -16.78 -2.20 -26.13
CA VAL A 931 -16.78 -3.61 -25.72
C VAL A 931 -17.22 -4.60 -26.79
N ASP A 932 -17.86 -4.14 -27.86
CA ASP A 932 -18.16 -4.98 -29.03
C ASP A 932 -17.03 -4.97 -30.06
N ASP A 933 -15.86 -4.45 -29.68
CA ASP A 933 -14.63 -4.74 -30.40
C ASP A 933 -14.45 -6.27 -30.48
N PRO A 934 -14.22 -6.86 -31.67
CA PRO A 934 -14.13 -8.31 -31.81
C PRO A 934 -13.05 -8.99 -30.96
N ARG A 935 -12.05 -8.22 -30.48
CA ARG A 935 -11.04 -8.72 -29.54
C ARG A 935 -11.62 -8.92 -28.13
N MET A 936 -12.63 -8.14 -27.74
CA MET A 936 -13.35 -8.25 -26.47
C MET A 936 -14.60 -9.12 -26.60
N ASN A 937 -15.33 -9.01 -27.70
CA ASN A 937 -16.54 -9.78 -27.99
C ASN A 937 -16.31 -10.72 -29.19
N PRO A 938 -15.63 -11.87 -29.01
CA PRO A 938 -15.37 -12.82 -30.09
C PRO A 938 -16.62 -13.54 -30.60
N THR A 939 -17.78 -13.31 -29.97
CA THR A 939 -19.07 -13.92 -30.31
C THR A 939 -20.05 -12.97 -31.00
N ALA A 940 -19.65 -11.72 -31.25
CA ALA A 940 -20.50 -10.72 -31.89
C ALA A 940 -20.95 -11.16 -33.30
N ARG A 941 -22.25 -11.00 -33.63
CA ARG A 941 -22.78 -11.33 -34.95
C ARG A 941 -22.68 -10.12 -35.89
N ASP A 942 -22.65 -10.37 -37.20
CA ASP A 942 -22.57 -9.36 -38.28
C ASP A 942 -23.69 -8.27 -38.23
N GLY A 943 -24.74 -8.44 -37.41
CA GLY A 943 -25.84 -7.50 -37.22
C GLY A 943 -25.83 -6.70 -35.91
N ASP A 944 -25.00 -7.06 -34.93
CA ASP A 944 -24.88 -6.31 -33.65
C ASP A 944 -24.00 -5.05 -33.81
N VAL A 945 -23.28 -4.97 -34.93
CA VAL A 945 -22.42 -3.84 -35.29
C VAL A 945 -23.25 -2.74 -35.99
N GLY A 946 -24.21 -2.14 -35.29
CA GLY A 946 -24.85 -0.92 -35.75
C GLY A 946 -26.26 -0.64 -35.23
N GLY A 947 -26.39 0.35 -34.35
CA GLY A 947 -27.63 1.12 -34.20
C GLY A 947 -28.01 1.50 -32.77
N VAL A 948 -27.36 2.50 -32.18
CA VAL A 948 -28.03 3.35 -31.19
C VAL A 948 -27.98 4.79 -31.69
N GLY A 949 -29.17 5.30 -32.00
CA GLY A 949 -29.40 6.66 -32.48
C GLY A 949 -29.06 7.73 -31.45
N GLY A 950 -28.89 8.94 -31.95
CA GLY A 950 -28.35 10.09 -31.23
C GLY A 950 -29.08 10.48 -29.95
N GLY A 951 -28.29 10.83 -28.94
CA GLY A 951 -28.73 11.30 -27.63
C GLY A 951 -27.61 12.02 -26.86
N GLY A 952 -27.00 13.03 -27.49
CA GLY A 952 -26.30 14.17 -26.87
C GLY A 952 -25.36 13.96 -25.68
N ALA A 953 -24.05 13.96 -25.93
CA ALA A 953 -23.07 14.62 -25.08
C ALA A 953 -22.29 15.63 -25.93
N ARG A 954 -22.44 16.90 -25.56
CA ARG A 954 -22.05 18.09 -26.31
C ARG A 954 -20.53 18.26 -26.22
N LEU A 955 -19.84 18.16 -27.36
CA LEU A 955 -18.48 18.67 -27.53
C LEU A 955 -18.49 20.20 -27.36
N LEU A 956 -17.48 20.73 -26.67
CA LEU A 956 -17.07 22.14 -26.78
C LEU A 956 -15.77 22.24 -27.59
N PRO A 957 -15.53 23.36 -28.32
CA PRO A 957 -14.76 23.37 -29.56
C PRO A 957 -13.43 24.17 -29.49
N GLY A 958 -12.50 23.86 -30.40
CA GLY A 958 -11.25 24.58 -30.69
C GLY A 958 -10.03 23.69 -30.46
N GLU A 959 -9.12 23.40 -31.39
CA GLU A 959 -8.73 24.08 -32.62
C GLU A 959 -8.30 23.06 -33.70
N ALA A 960 -8.48 23.43 -34.96
CA ALA A 960 -8.03 22.67 -36.12
C ALA A 960 -6.61 23.09 -36.54
N GLY A 961 -5.75 22.12 -36.89
CA GLY A 961 -4.43 22.40 -37.45
C GLY A 961 -3.53 21.18 -37.76
N VAL A 962 -3.89 20.36 -38.76
CA VAL A 962 -3.05 19.72 -39.81
C VAL A 962 -1.60 19.31 -39.43
N ARG A 963 -1.16 18.03 -39.42
CA ARG A 963 -0.91 17.08 -40.56
C ARG A 963 -0.83 15.63 -40.02
N GLN A 964 -1.68 14.68 -40.42
CA GLN A 964 -1.50 13.70 -41.52
C GLN A 964 -0.16 12.94 -41.59
N GLY A 965 -0.21 11.69 -41.12
CA GLY A 965 0.66 10.56 -41.44
C GLY A 965 -0.07 9.26 -41.09
N GLN A 966 -1.01 8.86 -41.94
CA GLN A 966 -1.93 7.73 -41.73
C GLN A 966 -1.24 6.36 -41.81
N ALA A 967 -1.62 5.46 -40.90
CA ALA A 967 -2.06 4.11 -41.25
C ALA A 967 -3.37 3.83 -40.49
N ALA A 968 -4.49 4.31 -41.04
CA ALA A 968 -5.82 3.99 -40.55
C ALA A 968 -6.19 2.58 -41.02
N HIS A 969 -6.23 1.61 -40.10
CA HIS A 969 -6.90 0.35 -40.35
C HIS A 969 -8.42 0.54 -40.19
N GLY A 970 -9.17 0.35 -41.27
CA GLY A 970 -10.64 0.40 -41.25
C GLY A 970 -11.28 -0.67 -40.33
N PRO A 971 -12.61 -0.64 -40.14
CA PRO A 971 -13.30 -1.54 -39.21
C PRO A 971 -13.05 -3.00 -39.64
N ARG A 972 -12.29 -3.73 -38.82
CA ARG A 972 -12.04 -5.16 -39.03
C ARG A 972 -13.35 -5.90 -38.74
N ARG A 973 -13.85 -6.66 -39.74
CA ARG A 973 -14.88 -7.71 -39.57
C ARG A 973 -14.51 -8.61 -38.38
N ALA A 974 -15.49 -9.06 -37.60
CA ALA A 974 -15.25 -10.02 -36.52
C ALA A 974 -14.43 -11.22 -37.03
N PRO A 975 -13.37 -11.63 -36.32
CA PRO A 975 -12.57 -12.78 -36.73
C PRO A 975 -13.43 -14.04 -36.72
N ALA A 976 -13.57 -14.62 -37.89
CA ALA A 976 -14.08 -15.96 -38.14
C ALA A 976 -13.46 -16.99 -37.18
N LEU A 977 -14.20 -17.43 -36.15
CA LEU A 977 -13.76 -18.45 -35.18
C LEU A 977 -13.34 -19.76 -35.87
N GLU A 978 -13.80 -20.00 -37.11
CA GLU A 978 -13.34 -21.12 -37.95
C GLU A 978 -11.85 -21.06 -38.32
N LYS A 979 -11.18 -19.92 -38.07
CA LYS A 979 -9.77 -19.69 -38.41
C LYS A 979 -8.81 -19.78 -37.23
N LEU A 980 -9.22 -20.19 -36.04
CA LEU A 980 -8.30 -20.30 -34.90
C LEU A 980 -7.08 -21.17 -35.25
N GLY A 981 -5.87 -20.61 -35.12
CA GLY A 981 -4.60 -21.19 -35.55
C GLY A 981 -4.00 -22.25 -34.63
N CYS A 982 -4.83 -23.08 -34.00
CA CYS A 982 -4.39 -24.24 -33.21
C CYS A 982 -5.13 -25.53 -33.61
N GLU A 983 -4.62 -26.68 -33.16
CA GLU A 983 -5.27 -27.98 -33.39
C GLU A 983 -6.23 -28.36 -32.26
N ARG A 984 -5.94 -27.90 -31.03
CA ARG A 984 -6.70 -28.24 -29.83
C ARG A 984 -6.96 -26.98 -29.00
N LEU A 985 -8.15 -26.89 -28.42
CA LEU A 985 -8.57 -25.77 -27.58
C LEU A 985 -9.25 -26.32 -26.33
N LEU A 986 -8.73 -25.96 -25.15
CA LEU A 986 -9.39 -26.17 -23.87
C LEU A 986 -9.86 -24.82 -23.33
N VAL A 987 -11.16 -24.71 -23.08
CA VAL A 987 -11.75 -23.55 -22.38
C VAL A 987 -12.09 -23.97 -20.96
N CYS A 988 -11.60 -23.24 -19.98
CA CYS A 988 -11.89 -23.49 -18.57
C CYS A 988 -12.70 -22.33 -17.99
N THR A 989 -13.80 -22.62 -17.31
CA THR A 989 -14.66 -21.66 -16.61
C THR A 989 -14.79 -22.02 -15.12
N ALA A 990 -15.17 -21.08 -14.28
CA ALA A 990 -15.54 -21.34 -12.88
C ALA A 990 -16.97 -20.86 -12.65
N GLN A 991 -17.76 -21.65 -11.93
CA GLN A 991 -19.22 -21.50 -11.86
C GLN A 991 -19.67 -20.16 -11.29
N GLU A 992 -18.92 -19.60 -10.33
CA GLU A 992 -19.22 -18.33 -9.66
C GLU A 992 -18.42 -17.15 -10.27
N ASP A 993 -17.71 -17.38 -11.38
CA ASP A 993 -17.00 -16.32 -12.09
C ASP A 993 -17.98 -15.42 -12.85
N TRP A 994 -17.84 -14.10 -12.69
CA TRP A 994 -18.60 -13.10 -13.43
C TRP A 994 -18.38 -13.15 -14.96
N LEU A 995 -17.31 -13.83 -15.43
CA LEU A 995 -17.04 -14.10 -16.85
C LEU A 995 -17.54 -15.48 -17.34
N VAL A 996 -18.14 -16.30 -16.47
CA VAL A 996 -18.52 -17.69 -16.78
C VAL A 996 -19.42 -17.80 -18.02
N ALA A 997 -20.42 -16.92 -18.13
CA ALA A 997 -21.38 -16.93 -19.24
C ALA A 997 -20.68 -16.65 -20.58
N ARG A 998 -19.74 -15.69 -20.59
CA ARG A 998 -18.95 -15.33 -21.78
C ARG A 998 -17.98 -16.43 -22.17
N GLY A 999 -17.36 -17.10 -21.21
CA GLY A 999 -16.53 -18.29 -21.45
C GLY A 999 -17.32 -19.46 -22.05
N ARG A 1000 -18.51 -19.75 -21.50
CA ARG A 1000 -19.44 -20.76 -22.05
C ARG A 1000 -19.89 -20.43 -23.47
N ALA A 1001 -20.27 -19.17 -23.71
CA ALA A 1001 -20.68 -18.70 -25.03
C ALA A 1001 -19.55 -18.80 -26.06
N TYR A 1002 -18.32 -18.43 -25.68
CA TYR A 1002 -17.14 -18.58 -26.54
C TYR A 1002 -16.90 -20.04 -26.93
N TYR A 1003 -16.90 -20.97 -25.96
CA TYR A 1003 -16.77 -22.40 -26.27
C TYR A 1003 -17.90 -22.88 -27.20
N GLY A 1004 -19.15 -22.51 -26.90
CA GLY A 1004 -20.30 -22.85 -27.73
C GLY A 1004 -20.17 -22.32 -29.16
N ALA A 1005 -19.69 -21.09 -29.33
CA ALA A 1005 -19.48 -20.47 -30.64
C ALA A 1005 -18.34 -21.14 -31.42
N VAL A 1006 -17.23 -21.50 -30.76
CA VAL A 1006 -16.14 -22.26 -31.42
C VAL A 1006 -16.63 -23.66 -31.81
N ALA A 1007 -17.34 -24.36 -30.93
CA ALA A 1007 -17.88 -25.70 -31.21
C ALA A 1007 -18.94 -25.71 -32.32
N ALA A 1008 -19.69 -24.61 -32.49
CA ALA A 1008 -20.66 -24.44 -33.57
C ALA A 1008 -20.05 -23.91 -34.87
N SER A 1009 -18.80 -23.43 -34.85
CA SER A 1009 -18.10 -22.90 -36.02
C SER A 1009 -17.62 -24.01 -36.96
N ALA A 1010 -17.16 -23.63 -38.16
CA ALA A 1010 -16.50 -24.54 -39.09
C ALA A 1010 -15.02 -24.83 -38.74
N TRP A 1011 -14.59 -24.52 -37.52
CA TRP A 1011 -13.22 -24.79 -37.06
C TRP A 1011 -12.92 -26.29 -37.08
N ARG A 1012 -11.74 -26.66 -37.57
CA ARG A 1012 -11.36 -28.07 -37.82
C ARG A 1012 -10.63 -28.74 -36.67
N GLY A 1013 -10.31 -28.00 -35.60
CA GLY A 1013 -9.64 -28.52 -34.41
C GLY A 1013 -10.60 -29.23 -33.44
N SER A 1014 -10.06 -29.71 -32.32
CA SER A 1014 -10.87 -30.28 -31.22
C SER A 1014 -10.98 -29.30 -30.05
N ALA A 1015 -12.22 -28.95 -29.68
CA ALA A 1015 -12.50 -28.15 -28.50
C ALA A 1015 -12.91 -29.03 -27.31
N ALA A 1016 -12.47 -28.67 -26.11
CA ALA A 1016 -12.93 -29.22 -24.84
C ALA A 1016 -13.31 -28.08 -23.90
N TRP A 1017 -14.24 -28.36 -22.99
CA TRP A 1017 -14.67 -27.43 -21.95
C TRP A 1017 -14.61 -28.09 -20.58
N HIS A 1018 -14.08 -27.36 -19.61
CA HIS A 1018 -14.06 -27.75 -18.21
C HIS A 1018 -14.63 -26.61 -17.37
N GLU A 1019 -15.54 -26.92 -16.46
CA GLU A 1019 -16.05 -25.96 -15.49
C GLU A 1019 -15.79 -26.45 -14.08
N THR A 1020 -15.27 -25.56 -13.23
CA THR A 1020 -15.06 -25.82 -11.81
C THR A 1020 -16.25 -25.31 -10.99
N GLU A 1021 -16.90 -26.21 -10.26
CA GLU A 1021 -18.09 -25.94 -9.44
C GLU A 1021 -17.74 -25.15 -8.16
N GLY A 1022 -18.56 -24.17 -7.79
CA GLY A 1022 -18.46 -23.39 -6.55
C GLY A 1022 -17.17 -22.58 -6.39
N GLU A 1023 -16.52 -22.20 -7.49
CA GLU A 1023 -15.29 -21.40 -7.49
C GLU A 1023 -15.48 -20.10 -8.26
N GLY A 1024 -14.75 -19.06 -7.84
CA GLY A 1024 -14.76 -17.74 -8.45
C GLY A 1024 -13.63 -17.50 -9.45
N HIS A 1025 -13.54 -16.27 -9.94
CA HIS A 1025 -12.54 -15.85 -10.93
C HIS A 1025 -11.11 -16.16 -10.45
N VAL A 1026 -10.37 -16.90 -11.28
CA VAL A 1026 -8.95 -17.29 -11.10
C VAL A 1026 -8.61 -17.88 -9.73
N PHE A 1027 -9.54 -18.63 -9.12
CA PHE A 1027 -9.38 -19.25 -7.80
C PHE A 1027 -8.06 -20.05 -7.64
N PHE A 1028 -7.61 -20.72 -8.70
CA PHE A 1028 -6.41 -21.55 -8.73
C PHE A 1028 -5.09 -20.77 -8.56
N LEU A 1029 -5.10 -19.45 -8.78
CA LEU A 1029 -3.96 -18.58 -8.50
C LEU A 1029 -3.91 -18.17 -7.02
N ARG A 1030 -5.05 -18.13 -6.33
CA ARG A 1030 -5.17 -17.71 -4.93
C ARG A 1030 -4.90 -18.85 -3.96
N ASP A 1031 -5.44 -20.02 -4.26
CA ASP A 1031 -5.19 -21.25 -3.51
C ASP A 1031 -4.77 -22.38 -4.45
N PRO A 1032 -3.51 -22.36 -4.95
CA PRO A 1032 -3.00 -23.40 -5.85
C PRO A 1032 -2.93 -24.78 -5.17
N GLY A 1033 -3.01 -24.83 -3.84
CA GLY A 1033 -2.94 -26.06 -3.05
C GLY A 1033 -4.26 -26.79 -2.91
N CYS A 1034 -5.40 -26.16 -3.22
CA CYS A 1034 -6.71 -26.78 -3.04
C CYS A 1034 -6.96 -27.91 -4.05
N ASP A 1035 -7.82 -28.86 -3.67
CA ASP A 1035 -8.10 -30.04 -4.50
C ASP A 1035 -8.69 -29.68 -5.87
N LYS A 1036 -9.48 -28.61 -5.94
CA LYS A 1036 -10.05 -28.14 -7.21
C LYS A 1036 -9.00 -27.47 -8.10
N ALA A 1037 -8.04 -26.74 -7.54
CA ALA A 1037 -6.94 -26.15 -8.29
C ALA A 1037 -6.02 -27.25 -8.85
N LYS A 1038 -5.77 -28.30 -8.06
CA LYS A 1038 -5.07 -29.51 -8.51
C LYS A 1038 -5.84 -30.24 -9.62
N GLN A 1039 -7.16 -30.40 -9.51
CA GLN A 1039 -7.97 -31.02 -10.57
C GLN A 1039 -7.96 -30.21 -11.88
N LEU A 1040 -8.04 -28.89 -11.78
CA LEU A 1040 -7.89 -28.00 -12.93
C LEU A 1040 -6.49 -28.12 -13.54
N MET A 1041 -5.45 -28.16 -12.70
CA MET A 1041 -4.06 -28.40 -13.11
C MET A 1041 -3.91 -29.75 -13.81
N ASP A 1042 -4.43 -30.83 -13.24
CA ASP A 1042 -4.44 -32.16 -13.83
C ASP A 1042 -5.13 -32.14 -15.20
N ARG A 1043 -6.16 -31.31 -15.37
CA ARG A 1043 -6.83 -31.15 -16.66
C ARG A 1043 -5.99 -30.40 -17.68
N VAL A 1044 -5.32 -29.33 -17.26
CA VAL A 1044 -4.34 -28.57 -18.07
C VAL A 1044 -3.19 -29.50 -18.51
N VAL A 1045 -2.67 -30.31 -17.58
CA VAL A 1045 -1.62 -31.31 -17.83
C VAL A 1045 -2.10 -32.43 -18.76
N ALA A 1046 -3.30 -32.96 -18.56
CA ALA A 1046 -3.86 -34.04 -19.38
C ALA A 1046 -4.10 -33.59 -20.83
N GLU A 1047 -4.59 -32.36 -21.01
CA GLU A 1047 -4.70 -31.77 -22.34
C GLU A 1047 -3.32 -31.62 -22.96
N HIS A 1048 -2.32 -31.12 -22.22
CA HIS A 1048 -0.95 -31.06 -22.71
C HIS A 1048 -0.41 -32.43 -23.21
N GLN A 1049 -0.68 -33.51 -22.45
CA GLN A 1049 -0.23 -34.88 -22.75
C GLN A 1049 -1.03 -35.61 -23.85
N GLY A 1050 -2.12 -35.01 -24.36
CA GLY A 1050 -2.96 -35.62 -25.41
C GLY A 1050 -3.84 -36.77 -24.92
N GLN A 1051 -4.12 -36.86 -23.62
CA GLN A 1051 -4.98 -37.90 -23.06
C GLN A 1051 -6.47 -37.56 -23.25
N LYS A 1052 -7.24 -38.46 -23.88
CA LYS A 1052 -8.69 -38.27 -24.10
C LYS A 1052 -9.48 -38.48 -22.80
N TYR A 1053 -9.71 -37.42 -22.03
CA TYR A 1053 -10.79 -37.42 -21.02
C TYR A 1053 -12.10 -36.93 -21.64
N PHE A 1054 -13.00 -37.86 -21.97
CA PHE A 1054 -14.36 -37.55 -22.39
C PHE A 1054 -15.24 -37.19 -21.19
N SER A 1055 -15.83 -36.00 -21.20
CA SER A 1055 -17.16 -35.77 -20.62
C SER A 1055 -18.07 -35.26 -21.74
N ARG A 1056 -18.91 -36.15 -22.27
CA ARG A 1056 -20.06 -35.74 -23.08
C ARG A 1056 -21.08 -35.09 -22.14
N LEU A 1057 -21.62 -33.93 -22.53
CA LEU A 1057 -22.80 -33.33 -21.90
C LEU A 1057 -23.93 -34.37 -21.75
N PRO A 1058 -24.70 -34.40 -20.65
CA PRO A 1058 -26.05 -34.93 -20.69
C PRO A 1058 -26.90 -34.03 -21.60
N ALA A 1059 -27.59 -34.63 -22.57
CA ALA A 1059 -28.40 -33.98 -23.61
C ALA A 1059 -29.56 -33.08 -23.10
N LYS A 1060 -29.68 -32.85 -21.78
CA LYS A 1060 -30.72 -32.01 -21.16
C LYS A 1060 -30.35 -30.53 -21.03
N ALA A 1061 -29.09 -30.14 -21.20
CA ALA A 1061 -28.67 -28.72 -21.12
C ALA A 1061 -28.82 -27.94 -22.45
N LEU A 1062 -29.36 -28.58 -23.51
CA LEU A 1062 -29.49 -28.01 -24.86
C LEU A 1062 -30.93 -27.69 -25.28
N SER A 1063 -31.89 -27.64 -24.36
CA SER A 1063 -33.27 -27.24 -24.68
C SER A 1063 -33.63 -25.89 -24.07
N MET A 1064 -33.35 -24.81 -24.81
CA MET A 1064 -34.19 -23.61 -24.80
C MET A 1064 -34.38 -23.13 -26.25
N PRO A 1065 -35.59 -22.65 -26.60
CA PRO A 1065 -36.04 -22.59 -27.98
C PRO A 1065 -35.33 -21.45 -28.73
N VAL A 1066 -34.76 -21.81 -29.88
CA VAL A 1066 -34.48 -20.83 -30.93
C VAL A 1066 -35.83 -20.31 -31.42
N GLY A 1067 -36.27 -19.19 -30.84
CA GLY A 1067 -37.38 -18.40 -31.35
C GLY A 1067 -36.95 -17.70 -32.65
N ALA A 1068 -37.77 -17.86 -33.68
CA ALA A 1068 -37.60 -17.33 -35.03
C ALA A 1068 -37.53 -15.80 -35.10
#